data_AF-A0A397C551-F1
#
_entry.id   AF-A0A397C551-F1
#
_cell.length_a   1.000
_cell.length_b   1.000
_cell.length_c   1.000
_cell.angle_alpha   90.00
_cell.angle_beta   90.00
_cell.angle_gamma   90.00
#
_symmetry.space_group_name_H-M   'P 1'
#
loop_
_entity.id
_entity.type
_entity.pdbx_description
1 polymer ?
#
loop_
_entity_poly.entity_id
_entity_poly.type
_entity_poly.pdbx_seq_one_letter_code
_entity_poly.pdbx_strand_id
1 'polypeptide(L)'
;MRGRALGALTLLQAVTVALDYDYEGYRSRSGVTAWVDVDTPLDARSKKSSRGETWDLVMSDEFEIDGRSFVPGQDHMWTALDIPDGVNAAIGLYNSSNVYTLNGKLINRVDEMQTNVTYFNQWLEVPDFETSTLHYSAGMMQSWNKFCLQGGFIEVAAKLPGAVNILPDNVHKSTTKNPNALGEIWRDGVKTVLTPNDRVQDGAYYPTWPGIWLLGNLGRALFSASTTRMWPWSYNECDPDYHPHQAISACDPNPGFGLNPNQGRGAPEIDILEGGGAAISSSIQVAPGMPDNYRRKPVEAPDGAYCVYGKACATPGANFPDVPTSAYAYRGHRNWYQGLKYAANNRCPTDPNEVQQYEPVKAVQMNPALLTTNVYNKMQVSAGRDASADLGLIDGKGPAHWGINYNGTCFPIANGYIGAFLCDPDSKNLKCEAPRQDGVANTNQMHPFEYQMDAISANWDIGHDAYTEVLGESGYVRWMLEDAPLFEIPSVTLTKPPQAGPGKPRNPIKLPIEEPLYIIFNIAVARAWGATPPNADIGPCRGNASKPVPGTYEFNKTQNICDSFPMYMEIEYIRVYQDKSSMFVGCPRCTKFLGSKSLDMSDGTYFGPTILYPAIVASATAALIVLTCVWRMRQRGSAAAIASSMRKSRVEGEMEAVAEIADGTATGQSRRYYAPANTAE
;
A
#
# COMPACT_ATOMS: atom_id res chain seq x y z
N MET A 1 -52.44 -64.27 16.95
CA MET A 1 -52.98 -63.04 17.59
C MET A 1 -52.22 -61.83 17.07
N ARG A 2 -52.64 -60.59 17.38
CA ARG A 2 -52.11 -59.36 16.75
C ARG A 2 -50.67 -59.05 17.19
N GLY A 3 -49.70 -59.17 16.28
CA GLY A 3 -48.43 -58.45 16.40
C GLY A 3 -48.60 -57.03 15.89
N ARG A 4 -48.39 -56.01 16.74
CA ARG A 4 -48.32 -54.60 16.32
C ARG A 4 -46.87 -54.16 16.31
N ALA A 5 -46.38 -53.73 15.15
CA ALA A 5 -45.16 -52.96 15.08
C ALA A 5 -45.38 -51.58 15.71
N LEU A 6 -44.42 -51.09 16.50
CA LEU A 6 -44.25 -49.65 16.71
C LEU A 6 -43.28 -49.16 15.63
N GLY A 7 -43.70 -48.18 14.85
CA GLY A 7 -42.80 -47.49 13.92
C GLY A 7 -41.85 -46.58 14.69
N ALA A 8 -40.55 -46.67 14.42
CA ALA A 8 -39.59 -45.70 14.92
C ALA A 8 -39.78 -44.37 14.17
N LEU A 9 -40.13 -43.31 14.89
CA LEU A 9 -40.30 -41.98 14.31
C LEU A 9 -38.93 -41.30 14.19
N THR A 10 -38.22 -41.55 13.09
CA THR A 10 -36.95 -40.87 12.79
C THR A 10 -37.20 -39.39 12.53
N LEU A 11 -36.87 -38.52 13.48
CA LEU A 11 -36.73 -37.09 13.21
C LEU A 11 -35.58 -36.92 12.20
N LEU A 12 -35.90 -36.49 10.99
CA LEU A 12 -34.91 -35.79 10.17
C LEU A 12 -34.67 -34.44 10.85
N GLN A 13 -33.53 -34.29 11.51
CA GLN A 13 -32.97 -32.96 11.73
C GLN A 13 -32.58 -32.39 10.36
N ALA A 14 -33.46 -31.59 9.78
CA ALA A 14 -33.11 -30.75 8.65
C ALA A 14 -32.07 -29.73 9.13
N VAL A 15 -30.79 -29.99 8.84
CA VAL A 15 -29.71 -29.05 9.11
C VAL A 15 -29.86 -27.89 8.13
N THR A 16 -30.61 -26.87 8.55
CA THR A 16 -30.73 -25.60 7.84
C THR A 16 -29.40 -24.86 7.93
N VAL A 17 -28.48 -25.20 7.03
CA VAL A 17 -27.28 -24.39 6.78
C VAL A 17 -27.76 -23.04 6.27
N ALA A 18 -27.54 -21.99 7.06
CA ALA A 18 -27.69 -20.62 6.60
C ALA A 18 -26.57 -20.34 5.58
N LEU A 19 -26.88 -20.53 4.30
CA LEU A 19 -26.03 -20.07 3.21
C LEU A 19 -26.08 -18.55 3.15
N ASP A 20 -24.93 -17.94 2.91
CA ASP A 20 -24.74 -16.48 2.84
C ASP A 20 -25.23 -15.98 1.46
N TYR A 21 -26.56 -15.84 1.34
CA TYR A 21 -27.25 -15.77 0.06
C TYR A 21 -26.90 -14.55 -0.81
N ASP A 22 -26.31 -13.49 -0.25
CA ASP A 22 -25.99 -12.27 -0.99
C ASP A 22 -24.74 -12.38 -1.87
N TYR A 23 -23.84 -13.35 -1.63
CA TYR A 23 -22.61 -13.51 -2.43
C TYR A 23 -22.74 -14.52 -3.59
N GLU A 24 -23.54 -15.59 -3.42
CA GLU A 24 -23.83 -16.56 -4.50
C GLU A 24 -25.20 -16.35 -5.19
N GLY A 25 -26.03 -15.42 -4.69
CA GLY A 25 -27.47 -15.40 -4.92
C GLY A 25 -27.95 -15.32 -6.38
N TYR A 26 -27.15 -14.76 -7.29
CA TYR A 26 -27.51 -14.60 -8.69
C TYR A 26 -26.38 -15.04 -9.63
N ARG A 27 -26.49 -16.28 -10.14
CA ARG A 27 -25.63 -16.73 -11.26
C ARG A 27 -25.90 -15.85 -12.48
N SER A 28 -24.86 -15.19 -12.97
CA SER A 28 -24.91 -14.44 -14.23
C SER A 28 -25.21 -15.38 -15.41
N ARG A 29 -25.82 -14.86 -16.48
CA ARG A 29 -26.07 -15.63 -17.71
C ARG A 29 -24.78 -15.97 -18.49
N SER A 30 -23.70 -15.23 -18.23
CA SER A 30 -22.37 -15.47 -18.79
C SER A 30 -21.55 -16.51 -18.02
N GLY A 31 -21.98 -16.91 -16.82
CA GLY A 31 -21.19 -17.77 -15.93
C GLY A 31 -20.00 -17.07 -15.26
N VAL A 32 -19.87 -15.75 -15.43
CA VAL A 32 -18.85 -14.90 -14.81
C VAL A 32 -19.30 -14.50 -13.39
N THR A 33 -18.40 -14.55 -12.41
CA THR A 33 -18.65 -14.14 -11.02
C THR A 33 -18.56 -12.63 -10.84
N ALA A 34 -19.21 -12.07 -9.80
CA ALA A 34 -19.48 -10.63 -9.65
C ALA A 34 -18.26 -9.69 -9.62
N TRP A 35 -17.04 -10.21 -9.43
CA TRP A 35 -15.78 -9.44 -9.38
C TRP A 35 -14.78 -9.83 -10.46
N VAL A 36 -15.14 -10.78 -11.34
CA VAL A 36 -14.31 -11.21 -12.47
C VAL A 36 -14.77 -10.45 -13.70
N ASP A 37 -13.82 -9.90 -14.44
CA ASP A 37 -14.10 -9.20 -15.69
C ASP A 37 -14.78 -10.15 -16.71
N VAL A 38 -15.69 -9.62 -17.50
CA VAL A 38 -16.34 -10.38 -18.56
C VAL A 38 -15.36 -10.74 -19.67
N ASP A 39 -14.36 -9.88 -19.89
CA ASP A 39 -13.35 -10.02 -20.94
C ASP A 39 -12.15 -10.88 -20.52
N THR A 40 -12.00 -11.24 -19.23
CA THR A 40 -10.91 -12.14 -18.76
C THR A 40 -10.89 -13.47 -19.54
N PRO A 41 -9.76 -13.82 -20.20
CA PRO A 41 -9.62 -15.05 -20.98
C PRO A 41 -9.99 -16.33 -20.20
N LEU A 42 -10.53 -17.34 -20.89
CA LEU A 42 -11.05 -18.56 -20.26
C LEU A 42 -9.96 -19.41 -19.59
N ASP A 43 -8.76 -19.42 -20.15
CA ASP A 43 -7.55 -20.05 -19.61
C ASP A 43 -6.98 -19.28 -18.42
N ALA A 44 -7.11 -17.95 -18.39
CA ALA A 44 -6.77 -17.12 -17.23
C ALA A 44 -7.70 -17.30 -16.01
N ARG A 45 -8.78 -18.12 -16.08
CA ARG A 45 -9.74 -18.28 -14.97
C ARG A 45 -9.32 -19.26 -13.87
N SER A 46 -8.14 -19.88 -14.01
CA SER A 46 -7.50 -20.66 -12.93
C SER A 46 -5.99 -20.58 -13.05
N LYS A 47 -5.28 -20.45 -11.92
CA LYS A 47 -3.80 -20.49 -11.89
C LYS A 47 -3.33 -21.75 -11.16
N LYS A 48 -2.13 -22.21 -11.52
CA LYS A 48 -1.36 -23.11 -10.66
C LYS A 48 -0.58 -22.29 -9.63
N SER A 49 -0.79 -22.57 -8.34
CA SER A 49 0.20 -22.25 -7.32
C SER A 49 1.40 -23.20 -7.51
N SER A 50 2.61 -22.78 -7.13
CA SER A 50 3.83 -23.57 -7.36
C SER A 50 3.93 -24.84 -6.49
N ARG A 51 3.07 -25.00 -5.46
CA ARG A 51 2.88 -26.30 -4.77
C ARG A 51 2.20 -27.32 -5.69
N GLY A 52 1.67 -26.88 -6.83
CA GLY A 52 0.92 -27.68 -7.80
C GLY A 52 -0.59 -27.63 -7.58
N GLU A 53 -1.07 -26.88 -6.58
CA GLU A 53 -2.49 -26.64 -6.32
C GLU A 53 -3.09 -25.83 -7.48
N THR A 54 -4.36 -26.08 -7.81
CA THR A 54 -5.12 -25.16 -8.68
C THR A 54 -5.89 -24.20 -7.81
N TRP A 55 -5.70 -22.90 -8.01
CA TRP A 55 -6.50 -21.85 -7.37
C TRP A 55 -7.41 -21.23 -8.43
N ASP A 56 -8.65 -20.93 -8.03
CA ASP A 56 -9.64 -20.34 -8.91
C ASP A 56 -9.44 -18.82 -8.98
N LEU A 57 -9.72 -18.22 -10.14
CA LEU A 57 -9.91 -16.77 -10.21
C LEU A 57 -11.13 -16.35 -9.37
N VAL A 58 -10.97 -15.31 -8.56
CA VAL A 58 -12.04 -14.72 -7.73
C VAL A 58 -12.33 -13.26 -8.05
N MET A 59 -11.35 -12.53 -8.57
CA MET A 59 -11.50 -11.16 -9.06
C MET A 59 -10.54 -10.89 -10.22
N SER A 60 -10.95 -10.05 -11.16
CA SER A 60 -10.09 -9.50 -12.21
C SER A 60 -10.62 -8.17 -12.72
N ASP A 61 -9.72 -7.37 -13.28
CA ASP A 61 -10.04 -6.21 -14.12
C ASP A 61 -9.01 -6.19 -15.26
N GLU A 62 -9.48 -6.31 -16.50
CA GLU A 62 -8.65 -6.32 -17.72
C GLU A 62 -8.66 -4.95 -18.42
N PHE A 63 -9.38 -3.97 -17.88
CA PHE A 63 -9.39 -2.58 -18.33
C PHE A 63 -9.77 -2.30 -19.81
N GLU A 64 -10.22 -3.30 -20.56
CA GLU A 64 -10.62 -3.27 -21.99
C GLU A 64 -11.70 -2.22 -22.34
N ILE A 65 -12.51 -1.80 -21.36
CA ILE A 65 -13.51 -0.75 -21.55
C ILE A 65 -12.84 0.62 -21.45
N ASP A 66 -12.45 1.18 -22.59
CA ASP A 66 -11.91 2.53 -22.76
C ASP A 66 -12.80 3.65 -22.18
N GLY A 67 -12.17 4.70 -21.65
CA GLY A 67 -12.85 5.90 -21.16
C GLY A 67 -13.52 5.75 -19.79
N ARG A 68 -13.22 4.69 -19.02
CA ARG A 68 -13.63 4.61 -17.60
C ARG A 68 -12.99 5.76 -16.82
N SER A 69 -13.80 6.36 -15.96
CA SER A 69 -13.43 7.44 -15.06
C SER A 69 -13.53 6.92 -13.63
N PHE A 70 -12.44 7.08 -12.88
CA PHE A 70 -12.32 6.56 -11.52
C PHE A 70 -12.67 7.59 -10.44
N VAL A 71 -13.20 8.75 -10.85
CA VAL A 71 -13.79 9.79 -9.98
C VAL A 71 -14.76 9.14 -8.97
N PRO A 72 -14.75 9.54 -7.68
CA PRO A 72 -15.58 8.94 -6.64
C PRO A 72 -17.05 8.74 -7.01
N GLY A 73 -17.45 7.46 -7.12
CA GLY A 73 -18.81 7.02 -7.44
C GLY A 73 -19.08 6.69 -8.91
N GLN A 74 -18.09 6.80 -9.81
CA GLN A 74 -18.28 6.50 -11.24
C GLN A 74 -17.89 5.06 -11.63
N ASP A 75 -16.86 4.47 -11.01
CA ASP A 75 -16.51 3.06 -11.17
C ASP A 75 -17.04 2.19 -10.00
N HIS A 76 -17.33 0.92 -10.28
CA HIS A 76 -17.92 -0.04 -9.34
C HIS A 76 -16.91 -0.68 -8.36
N MET A 77 -15.66 -0.85 -8.78
CA MET A 77 -14.60 -1.55 -8.05
C MET A 77 -13.53 -0.60 -7.50
N TRP A 78 -13.23 0.48 -8.24
CA TRP A 78 -12.12 1.38 -7.97
C TRP A 78 -12.55 2.81 -7.64
N THR A 79 -11.67 3.56 -6.97
CA THR A 79 -11.86 4.99 -6.65
C THR A 79 -10.51 5.71 -6.68
N ALA A 80 -10.34 6.68 -7.57
CA ALA A 80 -9.21 7.59 -7.56
C ALA A 80 -9.38 8.70 -6.50
N LEU A 81 -8.28 9.36 -6.13
CA LEU A 81 -8.25 10.43 -5.14
C LEU A 81 -7.90 11.79 -5.73
N ASP A 82 -8.50 12.83 -5.14
CA ASP A 82 -8.20 14.25 -5.35
C ASP A 82 -7.71 14.83 -4.02
N ILE A 83 -6.41 14.65 -3.71
CA ILE A 83 -5.80 15.01 -2.42
C ILE A 83 -4.28 15.22 -2.58
N PRO A 84 -3.64 16.14 -1.83
CA PRO A 84 -2.18 16.16 -1.70
C PRO A 84 -1.64 14.79 -1.28
N ASP A 85 -0.51 14.37 -1.85
CA ASP A 85 0.29 13.35 -1.19
C ASP A 85 0.88 13.96 0.09
N GLY A 86 0.63 13.31 1.23
CA GLY A 86 0.92 13.82 2.56
C GLY A 86 2.06 13.09 3.28
N VAL A 87 2.72 12.11 2.64
CA VAL A 87 3.78 11.29 3.26
C VAL A 87 5.18 11.60 2.70
N ASN A 88 6.23 11.18 3.40
CA ASN A 88 7.61 11.07 2.89
C ASN A 88 8.21 12.33 2.21
N ALA A 89 7.79 13.54 2.60
CA ALA A 89 8.14 14.79 1.94
C ALA A 89 7.72 14.84 0.45
N ALA A 90 6.48 14.43 0.17
CA ALA A 90 5.90 14.46 -1.15
C ALA A 90 5.74 15.88 -1.73
N ILE A 91 5.88 15.96 -3.05
CA ILE A 91 5.80 17.18 -3.86
C ILE A 91 4.77 17.04 -5.00
N GLY A 92 3.87 16.06 -4.88
CA GLY A 92 2.85 15.72 -5.87
C GLY A 92 1.42 15.77 -5.31
N LEU A 93 0.48 16.18 -6.15
CA LEU A 93 -0.97 16.11 -5.91
C LEU A 93 -1.52 14.83 -6.52
N TYR A 94 -2.26 14.01 -5.76
CA TYR A 94 -3.12 13.00 -6.35
C TYR A 94 -4.38 13.62 -6.93
N ASN A 95 -4.70 13.25 -8.17
CA ASN A 95 -5.77 13.81 -8.97
C ASN A 95 -6.49 12.67 -9.72
N SER A 96 -7.81 12.62 -9.65
CA SER A 96 -8.62 11.59 -10.31
C SER A 96 -8.56 11.66 -11.83
N SER A 97 -8.29 12.83 -12.44
CA SER A 97 -8.12 12.94 -13.91
C SER A 97 -6.81 12.32 -14.42
N ASN A 98 -5.87 12.00 -13.52
CA ASN A 98 -4.63 11.31 -13.87
C ASN A 98 -4.80 9.78 -13.96
N VAL A 99 -6.00 9.23 -13.70
CA VAL A 99 -6.31 7.80 -13.84
C VAL A 99 -7.53 7.59 -14.75
N TYR A 100 -7.35 6.82 -15.84
CA TYR A 100 -8.40 6.51 -16.82
C TYR A 100 -8.06 5.22 -17.59
N THR A 101 -8.99 4.67 -18.37
CA THR A 101 -8.69 3.57 -19.33
C THR A 101 -8.55 4.08 -20.75
N LEU A 102 -7.57 3.55 -21.49
CA LEU A 102 -7.30 3.89 -22.90
C LEU A 102 -6.51 2.79 -23.63
N ASN A 103 -6.96 2.41 -24.83
CA ASN A 103 -6.42 1.31 -25.63
C ASN A 103 -6.35 -0.02 -24.87
N GLY A 104 -7.38 -0.34 -24.09
CA GLY A 104 -7.47 -1.60 -23.33
C GLY A 104 -6.46 -1.74 -22.19
N LYS A 105 -6.11 -0.61 -21.55
CA LYS A 105 -5.24 -0.57 -20.36
C LYS A 105 -5.74 0.46 -19.36
N LEU A 106 -5.46 0.23 -18.09
CA LEU A 106 -5.45 1.28 -17.07
C LEU A 106 -4.21 2.16 -17.27
N ILE A 107 -4.43 3.45 -17.44
CA ILE A 107 -3.39 4.46 -17.51
C ILE A 107 -3.41 5.26 -16.21
N ASN A 108 -2.33 5.19 -15.44
CA ASN A 108 -2.03 6.15 -14.39
C ASN A 108 -0.90 7.06 -14.90
N ARG A 109 -1.18 8.35 -15.03
CA ARG A 109 -0.31 9.37 -15.62
C ARG A 109 0.30 10.23 -14.51
N VAL A 110 1.57 10.64 -14.66
CA VAL A 110 2.21 11.65 -13.83
C VAL A 110 2.71 12.82 -14.68
N ASP A 111 2.35 14.04 -14.28
CA ASP A 111 2.64 15.31 -14.94
C ASP A 111 3.54 16.20 -14.08
N GLU A 112 4.42 16.99 -14.71
CA GLU A 112 5.03 18.18 -14.09
C GLU A 112 3.98 19.32 -14.12
N MET A 113 3.25 19.48 -13.02
CA MET A 113 2.16 20.45 -12.88
C MET A 113 2.22 21.13 -11.51
N GLN A 114 2.43 22.45 -11.51
CA GLN A 114 2.44 23.22 -10.26
C GLN A 114 1.02 23.45 -9.73
N THR A 115 0.80 23.13 -8.46
CA THR A 115 -0.46 23.39 -7.75
C THR A 115 -0.18 23.95 -6.36
N ASN A 116 -0.76 25.11 -6.06
CA ASN A 116 -0.74 25.66 -4.70
C ASN A 116 -1.82 24.98 -3.86
N VAL A 117 -1.42 24.48 -2.69
CA VAL A 117 -2.27 23.76 -1.75
C VAL A 117 -2.19 24.47 -0.40
N THR A 118 -3.36 24.81 0.16
CA THR A 118 -3.49 25.30 1.53
C THR A 118 -4.03 24.20 2.44
N TYR A 119 -3.32 23.87 3.51
CA TYR A 119 -3.68 22.82 4.45
C TYR A 119 -3.50 23.30 5.89
N PHE A 120 -4.31 22.77 6.81
CA PHE A 120 -4.06 22.92 8.25
C PHE A 120 -2.92 21.98 8.65
N ASN A 121 -2.03 22.39 9.56
CA ASN A 121 -0.89 21.60 10.02
C ASN A 121 -0.91 21.45 11.56
N GLN A 122 -1.26 20.25 12.05
CA GLN A 122 -1.30 19.92 13.49
C GLN A 122 0.08 19.65 14.11
N TRP A 123 1.12 19.49 13.30
CA TRP A 123 2.47 19.11 13.73
C TRP A 123 3.39 20.32 13.95
N LEU A 124 2.85 21.54 13.79
CA LEU A 124 3.49 22.77 14.24
C LEU A 124 3.42 22.90 15.77
N GLU A 125 4.37 23.64 16.35
CA GLU A 125 4.30 24.06 17.75
C GLU A 125 3.03 24.90 18.04
N VAL A 126 2.53 25.63 17.03
CA VAL A 126 1.18 26.22 17.03
C VAL A 126 0.47 25.81 15.74
N PRO A 127 -0.53 24.91 15.80
CA PRO A 127 -1.28 24.49 14.62
C PRO A 127 -1.98 25.62 13.88
N ASP A 128 -1.69 25.78 12.58
CA ASP A 128 -2.25 26.81 11.71
C ASP A 128 -2.36 26.33 10.25
N PHE A 129 -2.92 27.14 9.35
CA PHE A 129 -2.97 26.88 7.92
C PHE A 129 -1.70 27.34 7.20
N GLU A 130 -0.97 26.39 6.62
CA GLU A 130 0.15 26.63 5.72
C GLU A 130 -0.29 26.57 4.26
N THR A 131 0.51 27.17 3.36
CA THR A 131 0.33 27.02 1.91
C THR A 131 1.66 26.65 1.27
N SER A 132 1.65 25.59 0.48
CA SER A 132 2.84 25.07 -0.24
C SER A 132 2.52 24.86 -1.72
N THR A 133 3.54 24.90 -2.56
CA THR A 133 3.44 24.62 -3.99
C THR A 133 3.93 23.20 -4.26
N LEU A 134 3.01 22.31 -4.60
CA LEU A 134 3.33 21.00 -5.19
C LEU A 134 3.72 21.21 -6.66
N HIS A 135 4.54 20.32 -7.21
CA HIS A 135 5.14 20.46 -8.54
C HIS A 135 4.74 19.37 -9.54
N TYR A 136 4.00 18.37 -9.08
CA TYR A 136 3.55 17.24 -9.90
C TYR A 136 2.07 16.93 -9.67
N SER A 137 1.41 16.34 -10.66
CA SER A 137 0.07 15.75 -10.52
C SER A 137 0.12 14.29 -10.96
N ALA A 138 -0.46 13.38 -10.19
CA ALA A 138 -0.38 11.94 -10.42
C ALA A 138 -1.68 11.23 -10.00
N GLY A 139 -1.83 9.95 -10.30
CA GLY A 139 -2.95 9.14 -9.83
C GLY A 139 -2.63 8.32 -8.56
N MET A 140 -3.58 8.29 -7.62
CA MET A 140 -3.74 7.18 -6.67
C MET A 140 -5.16 6.64 -6.79
N MET A 141 -5.28 5.33 -7.03
CA MET A 141 -6.54 4.61 -7.19
C MET A 141 -6.60 3.43 -6.21
N GLN A 142 -7.78 3.18 -5.62
CA GLN A 142 -7.96 2.16 -4.60
C GLN A 142 -9.30 1.41 -4.70
N SER A 143 -9.32 0.16 -4.24
CA SER A 143 -10.55 -0.64 -4.08
C SER A 143 -11.16 -0.58 -2.67
N TRP A 144 -10.70 0.33 -1.80
CA TRP A 144 -11.13 0.47 -0.39
C TRP A 144 -12.64 0.43 -0.22
N ASN A 145 -13.09 -0.46 0.67
CA ASN A 145 -14.49 -0.71 0.99
C ASN A 145 -15.40 -1.01 -0.21
N LYS A 146 -14.81 -1.44 -1.36
CA LYS A 146 -15.50 -1.98 -2.54
C LYS A 146 -15.11 -3.43 -2.75
N PHE A 147 -13.85 -3.69 -3.10
CA PHE A 147 -13.27 -5.03 -3.21
C PHE A 147 -12.09 -5.19 -2.25
N CYS A 148 -12.10 -6.30 -1.51
CA CYS A 148 -11.06 -6.68 -0.56
C CYS A 148 -10.87 -8.21 -0.58
N LEU A 149 -9.68 -8.67 -0.23
CA LEU A 149 -9.29 -10.08 -0.20
C LEU A 149 -8.60 -10.45 1.13
N GLN A 150 -8.70 -11.73 1.53
CA GLN A 150 -7.96 -12.31 2.64
C GLN A 150 -7.23 -13.57 2.15
N GLY A 151 -5.91 -13.45 1.96
CA GLY A 151 -5.09 -14.46 1.29
C GLY A 151 -5.33 -14.55 -0.22
N GLY A 152 -4.48 -15.29 -0.92
CA GLY A 152 -4.53 -15.49 -2.36
C GLY A 152 -3.24 -15.11 -3.07
N PHE A 153 -3.27 -15.24 -4.39
CA PHE A 153 -2.21 -14.89 -5.31
C PHE A 153 -2.70 -13.74 -6.18
N ILE A 154 -1.91 -12.65 -6.25
CA ILE A 154 -2.22 -11.50 -7.09
C ILE A 154 -1.24 -11.48 -8.27
N GLU A 155 -1.82 -11.41 -9.45
CA GLU A 155 -1.17 -11.30 -10.74
C GLU A 155 -1.46 -9.91 -11.31
N VAL A 156 -0.42 -9.17 -11.70
CA VAL A 156 -0.56 -7.85 -12.32
C VAL A 156 0.43 -7.76 -13.48
N ALA A 157 -0.05 -7.44 -14.68
CA ALA A 157 0.80 -7.04 -15.79
C ALA A 157 0.89 -5.51 -15.79
N ALA A 158 2.07 -4.98 -15.47
CA ALA A 158 2.30 -3.56 -15.28
C ALA A 158 3.63 -3.11 -15.89
N LYS A 159 3.59 -1.97 -16.57
CA LYS A 159 4.73 -1.25 -17.12
C LYS A 159 4.88 0.06 -16.36
N LEU A 160 6.06 0.28 -15.78
CA LEU A 160 6.32 1.39 -14.87
C LEU A 160 6.63 2.73 -15.60
N PRO A 161 6.44 3.88 -14.94
CA PRO A 161 6.82 5.19 -15.46
C PRO A 161 8.35 5.36 -15.58
N GLY A 162 8.78 6.02 -16.65
CA GLY A 162 10.18 6.36 -16.88
C GLY A 162 10.40 7.12 -18.19
N ALA A 163 11.56 7.77 -18.31
CA ALA A 163 12.02 8.44 -19.52
C ALA A 163 12.51 7.40 -20.55
N VAL A 164 11.58 6.63 -21.09
CA VAL A 164 11.84 5.54 -22.06
C VAL A 164 11.47 5.89 -23.50
N ASN A 165 11.00 7.12 -23.77
CA ASN A 165 10.56 7.50 -25.10
C ASN A 165 11.72 7.71 -26.09
N ILE A 166 11.94 6.74 -26.98
CA ILE A 166 13.03 6.77 -27.98
C ILE A 166 12.70 7.57 -29.26
N LEU A 167 11.45 7.84 -29.57
CA LEU A 167 11.02 8.52 -30.81
C LEU A 167 10.10 9.71 -30.50
N PRO A 168 10.29 10.91 -31.10
CA PRO A 168 9.41 12.04 -30.83
C PRO A 168 7.96 11.75 -31.26
N ASP A 169 7.00 12.08 -30.38
CA ASP A 169 5.57 11.93 -30.60
C ASP A 169 4.82 13.26 -30.40
N ASN A 170 3.48 13.22 -30.33
CA ASN A 170 2.65 14.42 -30.18
C ASN A 170 2.68 15.05 -28.76
N VAL A 171 3.16 14.31 -27.78
CA VAL A 171 3.37 14.70 -26.37
C VAL A 171 4.85 14.98 -26.13
N HIS A 172 5.71 13.98 -26.37
CA HIS A 172 7.16 14.01 -26.12
C HIS A 172 7.92 14.46 -27.36
N LYS A 173 8.34 15.72 -27.39
CA LYS A 173 9.04 16.31 -28.56
C LYS A 173 10.54 15.98 -28.63
N SER A 174 11.08 15.34 -27.59
CA SER A 174 12.49 14.97 -27.43
C SER A 174 12.64 13.45 -27.29
N THR A 175 13.63 12.88 -27.97
CA THR A 175 14.10 11.51 -27.70
C THR A 175 14.86 11.45 -26.37
N THR A 176 14.60 10.42 -25.57
CA THR A 176 15.35 10.13 -24.33
C THR A 176 16.82 9.81 -24.60
N LYS A 177 17.68 10.15 -23.65
CA LYS A 177 19.09 9.76 -23.57
C LYS A 177 19.34 8.65 -22.55
N ASN A 178 18.26 8.05 -22.02
CA ASN A 178 18.30 6.88 -21.15
C ASN A 178 19.04 5.72 -21.84
N PRO A 179 20.18 5.26 -21.31
CA PRO A 179 20.99 4.22 -21.94
C PRO A 179 20.23 2.91 -22.14
N ASN A 180 19.43 2.48 -21.15
CA ASN A 180 18.67 1.23 -21.21
C ASN A 180 17.60 1.29 -22.31
N ALA A 181 16.87 2.41 -22.44
CA ALA A 181 15.87 2.59 -23.49
C ALA A 181 16.49 2.68 -24.90
N LEU A 182 17.69 3.26 -25.02
CA LEU A 182 18.43 3.31 -26.28
C LEU A 182 19.12 1.99 -26.66
N GLY A 183 19.18 1.00 -25.77
CA GLY A 183 19.91 -0.25 -25.99
C GLY A 183 21.43 -0.07 -26.06
N GLU A 184 21.98 1.03 -25.55
CA GLU A 184 23.43 1.29 -25.58
C GLU A 184 23.90 2.23 -24.47
N ILE A 185 25.11 1.97 -23.97
CA ILE A 185 25.83 2.89 -23.07
C ILE A 185 27.25 3.13 -23.60
N TRP A 186 27.71 4.37 -23.47
CA TRP A 186 29.08 4.78 -23.80
C TRP A 186 29.85 5.07 -22.50
N ARG A 187 30.97 4.38 -22.29
CA ARG A 187 31.92 4.64 -21.19
C ARG A 187 33.33 4.71 -21.75
N ASP A 188 34.08 5.75 -21.43
CA ASP A 188 35.48 5.96 -21.86
C ASP A 188 35.73 5.80 -23.38
N GLY A 189 34.74 6.18 -24.20
CA GLY A 189 34.76 6.04 -25.66
C GLY A 189 34.38 4.65 -26.19
N VAL A 190 34.17 3.66 -25.32
CA VAL A 190 33.68 2.33 -25.67
C VAL A 190 32.16 2.30 -25.64
N LYS A 191 31.54 1.82 -26.72
CA LYS A 191 30.11 1.52 -26.79
C LYS A 191 29.86 0.08 -26.33
N THR A 192 29.00 -0.09 -25.34
CA THR A 192 28.43 -1.38 -24.92
C THR A 192 26.96 -1.43 -25.33
N VAL A 193 26.55 -2.52 -25.97
CA VAL A 193 25.12 -2.78 -26.28
C VAL A 193 24.44 -3.28 -25.01
N LEU A 194 23.21 -2.82 -24.76
CA LEU A 194 22.36 -3.23 -23.65
C LEU A 194 21.14 -3.98 -24.19
N THR A 195 20.71 -4.99 -23.46
CA THR A 195 19.47 -5.74 -23.66
C THR A 195 18.40 -5.25 -22.67
N PRO A 196 17.11 -5.61 -22.85
CA PRO A 196 16.10 -5.35 -21.83
C PRO A 196 16.47 -5.93 -20.45
N ASN A 197 17.13 -7.09 -20.40
CA ASN A 197 17.53 -7.76 -19.18
C ASN A 197 18.72 -7.10 -18.45
N ASP A 198 19.40 -6.13 -19.07
CA ASP A 198 20.49 -5.39 -18.43
C ASP A 198 19.96 -4.44 -17.36
N ARG A 199 20.63 -4.44 -16.19
CA ARG A 199 20.28 -3.59 -15.04
C ARG A 199 20.21 -2.11 -15.44
N VAL A 200 19.33 -1.35 -14.79
CA VAL A 200 19.26 0.11 -14.96
C VAL A 200 20.65 0.74 -14.72
N GLN A 201 21.16 1.42 -15.76
CA GLN A 201 22.48 2.04 -15.75
C GLN A 201 22.50 3.43 -15.10
N ASP A 202 21.36 4.12 -15.12
CA ASP A 202 21.22 5.50 -14.66
C ASP A 202 19.79 5.76 -14.16
N GLY A 203 19.58 5.56 -12.85
CA GLY A 203 18.27 5.66 -12.20
C GLY A 203 17.59 7.03 -12.30
N ALA A 204 18.32 8.10 -12.67
CA ALA A 204 17.73 9.43 -12.83
C ALA A 204 16.74 9.53 -14.01
N TYR A 205 16.80 8.59 -14.97
CA TYR A 205 15.79 8.47 -16.03
C TYR A 205 14.49 7.79 -15.58
N TYR A 206 14.39 7.38 -14.31
CA TYR A 206 13.19 6.77 -13.73
C TYR A 206 12.77 7.54 -12.46
N PRO A 207 12.42 8.84 -12.60
CA PRO A 207 12.36 9.84 -11.51
C PRO A 207 11.17 9.73 -10.53
N THR A 208 10.43 8.62 -10.54
CA THR A 208 9.13 8.52 -9.85
C THR A 208 9.03 7.22 -9.06
N TRP A 209 8.13 7.20 -8.08
CA TRP A 209 7.96 6.10 -7.13
C TRP A 209 6.59 5.42 -7.36
N PRO A 210 6.45 4.53 -8.36
CA PRO A 210 5.23 3.77 -8.57
C PRO A 210 5.00 2.77 -7.43
N GLY A 211 3.73 2.56 -7.10
CA GLY A 211 3.27 1.65 -6.05
C GLY A 211 2.10 0.78 -6.53
N ILE A 212 2.20 -0.51 -6.25
CA ILE A 212 1.14 -1.52 -6.36
C ILE A 212 1.16 -2.27 -5.02
N TRP A 213 0.17 -2.01 -4.17
CA TRP A 213 0.24 -2.42 -2.77
C TRP A 213 -1.14 -2.65 -2.15
N LEU A 214 -1.13 -3.22 -0.95
CA LEU A 214 -2.28 -3.70 -0.21
C LEU A 214 -2.31 -3.08 1.18
N LEU A 215 -3.47 -2.60 1.63
CA LEU A 215 -3.68 -2.11 3.00
C LEU A 215 -4.89 -2.79 3.65
N GLY A 216 -4.82 -3.09 4.95
CA GLY A 216 -5.96 -3.60 5.72
C GLY A 216 -7.13 -2.61 5.76
N ASN A 217 -8.31 -3.05 5.34
CA ASN A 217 -9.49 -2.21 5.03
C ASN A 217 -10.06 -1.42 6.23
N LEU A 218 -9.63 -1.70 7.46
CA LEU A 218 -9.98 -0.90 8.64
C LEU A 218 -9.31 0.48 8.62
N GLY A 219 -8.19 0.64 7.91
CA GLY A 219 -7.58 1.94 7.60
C GLY A 219 -7.81 2.32 6.13
N ARG A 220 -7.57 3.60 5.80
CA ARG A 220 -7.60 4.10 4.43
C ARG A 220 -6.40 5.01 4.15
N ALA A 221 -5.57 4.61 3.19
CA ALA A 221 -4.40 5.35 2.70
C ALA A 221 -4.73 6.84 2.46
N LEU A 222 -3.83 7.72 2.94
CA LEU A 222 -3.96 9.19 2.95
C LEU A 222 -5.11 9.78 3.78
N PHE A 223 -5.88 8.98 4.52
CA PHE A 223 -6.87 9.47 5.49
C PHE A 223 -6.39 9.20 6.92
N SER A 224 -5.51 10.07 7.44
CA SER A 224 -4.84 9.92 8.75
C SER A 224 -5.78 9.57 9.90
N ALA A 225 -7.00 10.14 9.92
CA ALA A 225 -8.03 9.84 10.92
C ALA A 225 -8.52 8.36 10.93
N SER A 226 -8.10 7.53 9.97
CA SER A 226 -8.35 6.08 9.90
C SER A 226 -7.07 5.23 9.98
N THR A 227 -5.89 5.81 9.78
CA THR A 227 -4.60 5.10 9.83
C THR A 227 -3.82 5.38 11.11
N THR A 228 -4.01 6.52 11.77
CA THR A 228 -3.50 6.81 13.12
C THR A 228 -3.87 5.69 14.09
N ARG A 229 -2.87 5.12 14.79
CA ARG A 229 -3.02 3.99 15.73
C ARG A 229 -3.59 2.69 15.12
N MET A 230 -3.69 2.62 13.79
CA MET A 230 -4.29 1.50 13.04
C MET A 230 -3.29 0.90 12.06
N TRP A 231 -2.57 1.74 11.33
CA TRP A 231 -1.48 1.35 10.45
C TRP A 231 -0.13 1.32 11.20
N PRO A 232 0.78 0.38 10.91
CA PRO A 232 0.58 -0.90 10.24
C PRO A 232 0.32 -2.04 11.24
N TRP A 233 -0.65 -1.90 12.14
CA TRP A 233 -0.81 -2.82 13.28
C TRP A 233 -1.22 -4.24 12.87
N SER A 234 -0.52 -5.23 13.44
CA SER A 234 -0.64 -6.66 13.15
C SER A 234 -0.57 -7.49 14.45
N TYR A 235 -1.26 -7.02 15.49
CA TYR A 235 -1.06 -7.47 16.88
C TYR A 235 -2.37 -7.79 17.60
N ASN A 236 -2.36 -8.84 18.41
CA ASN A 236 -3.55 -9.37 19.07
C ASN A 236 -3.19 -10.08 20.39
N GLU A 237 -2.45 -9.39 21.26
CA GLU A 237 -2.27 -9.76 22.66
C GLU A 237 -2.61 -8.57 23.54
N CYS A 238 -3.17 -8.81 24.74
CA CYS A 238 -3.38 -7.73 25.70
C CYS A 238 -2.06 -7.43 26.41
N ASP A 239 -1.33 -6.47 25.85
CA ASP A 239 -0.08 -5.95 26.40
C ASP A 239 -0.27 -4.48 26.83
N PRO A 240 -0.10 -4.15 28.13
CA PRO A 240 -0.24 -2.78 28.62
C PRO A 240 0.69 -1.77 27.96
N ASP A 241 1.85 -2.19 27.44
CA ASP A 241 2.82 -1.30 26.79
C ASP A 241 2.37 -0.94 25.35
N TYR A 242 1.49 -1.73 24.74
CA TYR A 242 0.98 -1.49 23.37
C TYR A 242 -0.49 -1.04 23.32
N HIS A 243 -1.28 -1.32 24.36
CA HIS A 243 -2.69 -0.92 24.44
C HIS A 243 -2.96 0.60 24.22
N PRO A 244 -2.15 1.54 24.75
CA PRO A 244 -2.35 2.97 24.49
C PRO A 244 -2.11 3.37 23.03
N HIS A 245 -1.44 2.54 22.24
CA HIS A 245 -0.91 2.89 20.92
C HIS A 245 -1.63 2.18 19.77
N GLN A 246 -2.22 1.01 20.00
CA GLN A 246 -3.15 0.36 19.07
C GLN A 246 -4.58 0.91 19.28
N ALA A 247 -5.33 1.25 18.23
CA ALA A 247 -6.68 1.79 18.37
C ALA A 247 -7.72 0.70 18.69
N ILE A 248 -7.63 -0.45 18.03
CA ILE A 248 -8.45 -1.64 18.32
C ILE A 248 -7.53 -2.67 18.98
N SER A 249 -7.55 -2.73 20.31
CA SER A 249 -6.58 -3.47 21.12
C SER A 249 -7.20 -4.69 21.80
N ALA A 250 -6.43 -5.78 21.93
CA ALA A 250 -6.89 -6.99 22.61
C ALA A 250 -7.12 -6.83 24.13
N CYS A 251 -6.77 -5.70 24.73
CA CYS A 251 -7.16 -5.37 26.10
C CYS A 251 -8.57 -4.76 26.23
N ASP A 252 -9.26 -4.44 25.12
CA ASP A 252 -10.59 -3.84 25.17
C ASP A 252 -11.70 -4.91 25.15
N PRO A 253 -12.49 -5.08 26.24
CA PRO A 253 -13.60 -6.02 26.26
C PRO A 253 -14.88 -5.48 25.58
N ASN A 254 -14.90 -4.23 25.12
CA ASN A 254 -16.05 -3.61 24.45
C ASN A 254 -15.63 -2.55 23.39
N PRO A 255 -14.90 -2.94 22.32
CA PRO A 255 -14.42 -2.02 21.28
C PRO A 255 -15.52 -1.39 20.41
N GLY A 256 -16.79 -1.77 20.61
CA GLY A 256 -17.93 -1.24 19.85
C GLY A 256 -17.93 -1.65 18.38
N PHE A 257 -18.73 -0.95 17.57
CA PHE A 257 -18.74 -1.02 16.09
C PHE A 257 -18.84 -2.44 15.47
N GLY A 258 -19.36 -3.42 16.22
CA GLY A 258 -19.45 -4.83 15.81
C GLY A 258 -18.13 -5.62 15.89
N LEU A 259 -17.07 -5.03 16.42
CA LEU A 259 -15.76 -5.66 16.63
C LEU A 259 -15.81 -6.67 17.79
N ASN A 260 -14.98 -7.72 17.73
CA ASN A 260 -14.96 -8.76 18.77
C ASN A 260 -14.28 -8.25 20.06
N PRO A 261 -14.89 -8.43 21.24
CA PRO A 261 -14.23 -8.23 22.54
C PRO A 261 -12.88 -8.93 22.65
N ASN A 262 -11.88 -8.21 23.18
CA ASN A 262 -10.52 -8.67 23.42
C ASN A 262 -9.80 -9.18 22.14
N GLN A 263 -10.09 -8.58 20.99
CA GLN A 263 -9.36 -8.83 19.74
C GLN A 263 -8.62 -7.57 19.27
N GLY A 264 -7.29 -7.64 19.19
CA GLY A 264 -6.47 -6.64 18.53
C GLY A 264 -6.60 -6.73 17.01
N ARG A 265 -6.71 -5.57 16.35
CA ARG A 265 -6.92 -5.40 14.90
C ARG A 265 -6.06 -4.26 14.36
N GLY A 266 -5.99 -4.12 13.04
CA GLY A 266 -5.23 -3.03 12.42
C GLY A 266 -5.39 -2.91 10.91
N ALA A 267 -4.50 -2.15 10.32
CA ALA A 267 -4.37 -1.92 8.89
C ALA A 267 -2.93 -2.22 8.45
N PRO A 268 -2.50 -3.50 8.41
CA PRO A 268 -1.17 -3.89 7.95
C PRO A 268 -1.03 -3.64 6.44
N GLU A 269 0.22 -3.51 5.99
CA GLU A 269 0.56 -3.11 4.61
C GLU A 269 1.43 -4.18 3.94
N ILE A 270 1.14 -4.48 2.67
CA ILE A 270 1.96 -5.38 1.82
C ILE A 270 2.21 -4.70 0.48
N ASP A 271 3.48 -4.45 0.18
CA ASP A 271 3.93 -3.84 -1.06
C ASP A 271 4.23 -4.94 -2.08
N ILE A 272 3.37 -5.11 -3.09
CA ILE A 272 3.59 -6.05 -4.20
C ILE A 272 4.73 -5.52 -5.07
N LEU A 273 4.71 -4.22 -5.33
CA LEU A 273 5.73 -3.47 -6.04
C LEU A 273 5.75 -2.05 -5.46
N GLU A 274 6.85 -1.62 -4.86
CA GLU A 274 7.01 -0.24 -4.41
C GLU A 274 8.41 0.25 -4.81
N GLY A 275 8.50 1.30 -5.64
CA GLY A 275 9.77 1.93 -5.96
C GLY A 275 10.11 2.08 -7.44
N GLY A 276 11.18 2.82 -7.70
CA GLY A 276 11.66 3.17 -9.03
C GLY A 276 13.16 3.41 -9.06
N GLY A 277 13.65 4.18 -10.04
CA GLY A 277 15.08 4.36 -10.21
C GLY A 277 15.73 3.09 -10.75
N ALA A 278 16.50 2.38 -9.91
CA ALA A 278 17.25 1.18 -10.29
C ALA A 278 16.86 -0.09 -9.51
N ALA A 279 15.94 0.01 -8.53
CA ALA A 279 15.52 -1.13 -7.72
C ALA A 279 14.07 -0.99 -7.26
N ILE A 280 13.37 -2.11 -7.13
CA ILE A 280 12.03 -2.19 -6.54
C ILE A 280 12.16 -2.77 -5.13
N SER A 281 11.43 -2.16 -4.18
CA SER A 281 11.16 -2.69 -2.84
C SER A 281 9.98 -3.65 -2.88
N SER A 282 10.11 -4.73 -2.13
CA SER A 282 9.06 -5.73 -1.89
C SER A 282 8.95 -5.93 -0.39
N SER A 283 7.83 -5.53 0.21
CA SER A 283 7.74 -5.19 1.65
C SER A 283 6.49 -5.76 2.32
N ILE A 284 6.59 -6.05 3.63
CA ILE A 284 5.45 -6.01 4.55
C ILE A 284 5.77 -4.98 5.63
N GLN A 285 4.84 -4.07 5.91
CA GLN A 285 4.97 -3.15 7.04
C GLN A 285 4.11 -3.61 8.22
N VAL A 286 4.67 -3.53 9.43
CA VAL A 286 4.13 -4.19 10.63
C VAL A 286 4.45 -3.46 11.93
N ALA A 287 3.43 -3.28 12.77
CA ALA A 287 3.51 -2.80 14.15
C ALA A 287 2.91 -3.82 15.15
N PRO A 288 3.42 -3.92 16.39
CA PRO A 288 4.54 -3.15 16.94
C PRO A 288 5.89 -3.61 16.37
N GLY A 289 6.78 -2.64 16.13
CA GLY A 289 8.07 -2.85 15.50
C GLY A 289 9.19 -3.27 16.45
N MET A 290 10.37 -3.53 15.89
CA MET A 290 11.50 -4.15 16.56
C MET A 290 12.06 -3.30 17.71
N PRO A 291 12.14 -3.83 18.96
CA PRO A 291 12.81 -3.15 20.06
C PRO A 291 14.31 -2.96 19.81
N ASP A 292 14.89 -1.89 20.33
CA ASP A 292 16.25 -1.43 19.98
C ASP A 292 17.35 -2.49 20.19
N ASN A 293 17.20 -3.37 21.19
CA ASN A 293 18.16 -4.44 21.47
C ASN A 293 18.20 -5.53 20.38
N TYR A 294 17.22 -5.57 19.46
CA TYR A 294 17.21 -6.47 18.30
C TYR A 294 17.62 -5.76 17.00
N ARG A 295 17.49 -4.41 16.91
CA ARG A 295 17.82 -3.61 15.70
C ARG A 295 19.30 -3.70 15.29
N ARG A 296 19.66 -3.28 14.07
CA ARG A 296 21.08 -3.02 13.72
C ARG A 296 21.65 -1.88 14.58
N LYS A 297 22.97 -1.77 14.72
CA LYS A 297 23.57 -0.64 15.46
C LYS A 297 23.28 0.70 14.74
N PRO A 298 23.14 1.81 15.48
CA PRO A 298 23.13 3.15 14.88
C PRO A 298 24.40 3.40 14.05
N VAL A 299 24.30 4.37 13.14
CA VAL A 299 25.45 4.91 12.40
C VAL A 299 26.19 5.89 13.31
N GLU A 300 27.52 5.82 13.37
CA GLU A 300 28.35 6.71 14.17
C GLU A 300 29.24 7.56 13.25
N ALA A 301 29.47 8.84 13.59
CA ALA A 301 30.26 9.74 12.75
C ALA A 301 31.71 9.21 12.58
N PRO A 302 32.31 9.29 11.37
CA PRO A 302 31.95 10.16 10.24
C PRO A 302 31.02 9.53 9.18
N ASP A 303 30.44 8.35 9.41
CA ASP A 303 29.49 7.77 8.44
C ASP A 303 28.23 8.64 8.32
N GLY A 304 27.80 8.92 7.08
CA GLY A 304 26.49 9.51 6.80
C GLY A 304 25.40 8.43 6.80
N ALA A 305 24.19 8.77 7.28
CA ALA A 305 23.09 7.81 7.48
C ALA A 305 22.77 6.92 6.26
N TYR A 306 23.00 7.40 5.04
CA TYR A 306 22.75 6.65 3.80
C TYR A 306 23.72 5.50 3.50
N CYS A 307 24.86 5.37 4.20
CA CYS A 307 25.82 4.27 4.01
C CYS A 307 25.19 2.87 4.20
N VAL A 308 24.07 2.82 4.94
CA VAL A 308 23.30 1.63 5.33
C VAL A 308 22.51 1.00 4.18
N TYR A 309 22.31 1.74 3.08
CA TYR A 309 21.68 1.24 1.86
C TYR A 309 22.73 0.59 0.94
N GLY A 310 23.87 1.24 0.75
CA GLY A 310 25.03 0.65 0.06
C GLY A 310 25.73 -0.48 0.83
N LYS A 311 25.42 -0.65 2.13
CA LYS A 311 26.02 -1.62 3.05
C LYS A 311 27.55 -1.45 3.22
N ALA A 312 27.97 -0.18 3.24
CA ALA A 312 29.38 0.23 3.19
C ALA A 312 29.82 1.17 4.34
N CYS A 313 29.03 1.30 5.41
CA CYS A 313 29.39 2.04 6.62
C CYS A 313 30.69 1.50 7.25
N ALA A 314 31.54 2.38 7.76
CA ALA A 314 32.71 2.02 8.57
C ALA A 314 32.31 1.53 9.97
N THR A 315 31.20 2.05 10.53
CA THR A 315 30.66 1.77 11.86
C THR A 315 30.38 0.26 12.04
N PRO A 316 31.04 -0.43 13.00
CA PRO A 316 30.85 -1.86 13.22
C PRO A 316 29.41 -2.21 13.60
N GLY A 317 28.70 -2.92 12.72
CA GLY A 317 27.30 -3.31 12.92
C GLY A 317 26.25 -2.35 12.39
N ALA A 318 26.61 -1.25 11.72
CA ALA A 318 25.62 -0.36 11.12
C ALA A 318 25.00 -0.92 9.81
N ASN A 319 25.76 -1.75 9.08
CA ASN A 319 25.38 -2.27 7.74
C ASN A 319 24.28 -3.33 7.78
N PHE A 320 24.40 -4.29 8.68
CA PHE A 320 23.51 -5.46 8.79
C PHE A 320 23.32 -5.84 10.27
N PRO A 321 22.15 -6.38 10.65
CA PRO A 321 22.00 -7.09 11.92
C PRO A 321 22.99 -8.26 12.04
N ASP A 322 23.48 -8.53 13.25
CA ASP A 322 24.36 -9.66 13.61
C ASP A 322 25.75 -9.74 12.89
N VAL A 323 26.11 -8.74 12.07
CA VAL A 323 27.38 -8.66 11.31
C VAL A 323 28.21 -7.42 11.70
N PRO A 324 29.50 -7.53 12.07
CA PRO A 324 30.19 -8.76 12.47
C PRO A 324 29.61 -9.25 13.80
N THR A 325 29.66 -10.56 14.04
CA THR A 325 29.07 -11.15 15.27
C THR A 325 29.68 -10.59 16.56
N SER A 326 30.93 -10.12 16.53
CA SER A 326 31.58 -9.42 17.65
C SER A 326 30.89 -8.11 18.05
N ALA A 327 30.30 -7.36 17.12
CA ALA A 327 29.57 -6.11 17.41
C ALA A 327 28.22 -6.35 18.11
N TYR A 328 27.72 -7.59 18.07
CA TYR A 328 26.39 -8.00 18.58
C TYR A 328 26.46 -8.89 19.83
N ALA A 329 27.66 -9.35 20.21
CA ALA A 329 27.88 -10.29 21.31
C ALA A 329 27.27 -9.86 22.66
N TYR A 330 27.09 -8.55 22.89
CA TYR A 330 26.49 -7.98 24.11
C TYR A 330 25.01 -8.38 24.34
N ARG A 331 24.31 -8.87 23.31
CA ARG A 331 22.87 -9.17 23.35
C ARG A 331 22.55 -10.54 23.93
N GLY A 332 23.38 -11.55 23.64
CA GLY A 332 23.08 -12.95 23.94
C GLY A 332 21.92 -13.55 23.13
N HIS A 333 21.39 -12.83 22.14
CA HIS A 333 20.35 -13.28 21.21
C HIS A 333 20.59 -12.68 19.81
N ARG A 334 19.96 -13.26 18.78
CA ARG A 334 19.98 -12.75 17.39
C ARG A 334 18.99 -11.60 17.20
N ASN A 335 19.06 -10.93 16.05
CA ASN A 335 18.05 -9.98 15.57
C ASN A 335 16.68 -10.65 15.29
N TRP A 336 15.62 -9.85 15.08
CA TRP A 336 14.27 -10.36 14.79
C TRP A 336 14.23 -11.25 13.54
N TYR A 337 14.79 -10.75 12.43
CA TYR A 337 14.62 -11.37 11.12
C TYR A 337 15.54 -12.57 10.98
N GLN A 338 14.91 -13.74 10.84
CA GLN A 338 15.52 -15.05 10.68
C GLN A 338 14.72 -15.82 9.64
N GLY A 339 15.41 -16.58 8.78
CA GLY A 339 14.76 -17.42 7.77
C GLY A 339 14.10 -16.64 6.63
N LEU A 340 14.49 -15.37 6.42
CA LEU A 340 14.14 -14.64 5.20
C LEU A 340 14.79 -15.32 4.00
N LYS A 341 14.04 -15.44 2.91
CA LYS A 341 14.43 -16.23 1.74
C LYS A 341 14.65 -15.32 0.54
N TYR A 342 15.78 -15.50 -0.13
CA TYR A 342 16.22 -14.70 -1.25
C TYR A 342 16.68 -15.64 -2.38
N ALA A 343 16.30 -15.38 -3.63
CA ALA A 343 16.68 -16.19 -4.79
C ALA A 343 17.12 -15.32 -5.97
N ALA A 344 17.95 -15.89 -6.83
CA ALA A 344 18.53 -15.17 -7.97
C ALA A 344 17.51 -14.99 -9.09
N ASN A 345 17.34 -13.75 -9.55
CA ASN A 345 16.73 -13.50 -10.85
C ASN A 345 17.74 -13.89 -11.93
N ASN A 346 17.59 -15.09 -12.49
CA ASN A 346 18.49 -15.66 -13.50
C ASN A 346 18.29 -15.07 -14.91
N ARG A 347 17.40 -14.10 -15.08
CA ARG A 347 17.13 -13.42 -16.37
C ARG A 347 18.13 -12.30 -16.65
N CYS A 348 18.61 -11.64 -15.60
CA CYS A 348 19.70 -10.67 -15.68
C CYS A 348 21.01 -11.32 -16.14
N PRO A 349 21.89 -10.59 -16.84
CA PRO A 349 23.25 -11.02 -17.13
C PRO A 349 24.05 -11.42 -15.87
N THR A 350 24.93 -12.42 -16.05
CA THR A 350 25.89 -12.89 -15.04
C THR A 350 27.04 -11.90 -14.85
N ASP A 351 27.30 -11.51 -13.60
CA ASP A 351 28.57 -10.98 -13.16
C ASP A 351 29.39 -12.07 -12.40
N PRO A 352 30.54 -12.51 -12.92
CA PRO A 352 31.44 -13.44 -12.21
C PRO A 352 31.86 -12.98 -10.80
N ASN A 353 31.81 -11.67 -10.52
CA ASN A 353 32.12 -11.12 -9.20
C ASN A 353 31.02 -11.42 -8.16
N GLU A 354 29.76 -11.59 -8.56
CA GLU A 354 28.66 -11.94 -7.66
C GLU A 354 28.41 -13.45 -7.53
N VAL A 355 29.08 -14.29 -8.34
CA VAL A 355 29.01 -15.76 -8.24
C VAL A 355 29.44 -16.23 -6.85
N GLN A 356 28.56 -16.97 -6.17
CA GLN A 356 28.70 -17.44 -4.79
C GLN A 356 28.71 -18.97 -4.70
N GLN A 357 29.31 -19.51 -3.62
CA GLN A 357 29.32 -20.94 -3.30
C GLN A 357 28.59 -21.18 -1.98
N TYR A 358 27.97 -22.36 -1.81
CA TYR A 358 27.12 -22.68 -0.67
C TYR A 358 27.90 -22.91 0.62
N GLU A 359 28.94 -23.74 0.54
CA GLU A 359 29.66 -24.31 1.68
C GLU A 359 30.34 -23.24 2.56
N PRO A 360 30.99 -22.18 2.03
CA PRO A 360 31.58 -21.13 2.85
C PRO A 360 30.53 -20.37 3.68
N VAL A 361 29.45 -19.94 3.03
CA VAL A 361 28.36 -19.20 3.68
C VAL A 361 27.67 -20.09 4.72
N LYS A 362 27.44 -21.36 4.39
CA LYS A 362 26.82 -22.32 5.32
C LYS A 362 27.71 -22.61 6.53
N ALA A 363 29.02 -22.71 6.34
CA ALA A 363 29.97 -22.89 7.45
C ALA A 363 29.95 -21.68 8.41
N VAL A 364 29.82 -20.45 7.91
CA VAL A 364 29.67 -19.25 8.75
C VAL A 364 28.30 -19.22 9.44
N GLN A 365 27.22 -19.63 8.78
CA GLN A 365 25.90 -19.75 9.43
C GLN A 365 25.89 -20.80 10.55
N MET A 366 26.64 -21.91 10.40
CA MET A 366 26.82 -22.94 11.44
C MET A 366 27.74 -22.48 12.57
N ASN A 367 28.73 -21.62 12.29
CA ASN A 367 29.64 -21.07 13.29
C ASN A 367 29.79 -19.54 13.13
N PRO A 368 28.89 -18.74 13.74
CA PRO A 368 28.92 -17.27 13.64
C PRO A 368 30.21 -16.60 14.15
N ALA A 369 31.08 -17.30 14.90
CA ALA A 369 32.40 -16.76 15.24
C ALA A 369 33.30 -16.53 14.01
N LEU A 370 32.97 -17.12 12.85
CA LEU A 370 33.62 -16.88 11.56
C LEU A 370 33.12 -15.60 10.85
N LEU A 371 32.05 -14.96 11.33
CA LEU A 371 31.43 -13.78 10.74
C LEU A 371 32.15 -12.50 11.21
N THR A 372 33.34 -12.29 10.65
CA THR A 372 34.30 -11.26 11.07
C THR A 372 34.27 -9.99 10.22
N THR A 373 33.66 -10.02 9.04
CA THR A 373 33.53 -8.85 8.16
C THR A 373 32.55 -7.79 8.70
N ASN A 374 32.80 -6.50 8.43
CA ASN A 374 31.80 -5.43 8.65
C ASN A 374 31.04 -5.03 7.38
N VAL A 375 31.63 -5.26 6.20
CA VAL A 375 31.02 -5.02 4.88
C VAL A 375 30.63 -6.36 4.25
N TYR A 376 29.83 -6.35 3.18
CA TYR A 376 29.43 -7.58 2.50
C TYR A 376 30.65 -8.41 2.04
N ASN A 377 30.63 -9.70 2.35
CA ASN A 377 31.61 -10.67 1.86
C ASN A 377 30.86 -11.94 1.45
N LYS A 378 30.88 -12.27 0.16
CA LYS A 378 30.17 -13.42 -0.41
C LYS A 378 30.62 -14.79 0.10
N MET A 379 31.71 -14.87 0.86
CA MET A 379 32.17 -16.09 1.53
C MET A 379 31.66 -16.22 2.98
N GLN A 380 31.07 -15.15 3.57
CA GLN A 380 30.59 -15.12 4.95
C GLN A 380 29.10 -14.82 5.10
N VAL A 381 28.48 -14.15 4.13
CA VAL A 381 27.08 -13.69 4.17
C VAL A 381 26.35 -14.13 2.90
N SER A 382 25.04 -14.39 2.97
CA SER A 382 24.20 -14.67 1.79
C SER A 382 24.29 -13.56 0.74
N ALA A 383 24.01 -13.87 -0.53
CA ALA A 383 23.92 -12.86 -1.59
C ALA A 383 22.82 -11.81 -1.33
N GLY A 384 21.80 -12.15 -0.55
CA GLY A 384 20.80 -11.20 -0.05
C GLY A 384 21.33 -10.25 1.04
N ARG A 385 22.61 -10.37 1.38
CA ARG A 385 23.34 -9.60 2.39
C ARG A 385 22.72 -9.69 3.80
N ASP A 386 22.04 -10.78 4.09
CA ASP A 386 21.56 -11.16 5.43
C ASP A 386 22.34 -12.39 5.94
N ALA A 387 22.87 -12.32 7.16
CA ALA A 387 23.54 -13.44 7.83
C ALA A 387 22.56 -14.46 8.42
N SER A 388 21.28 -14.07 8.56
CA SER A 388 20.19 -14.85 9.12
C SER A 388 19.25 -15.47 8.08
N ALA A 389 19.58 -15.32 6.79
CA ALA A 389 18.82 -15.82 5.67
C ALA A 389 18.64 -17.35 5.73
N ASP A 390 17.53 -17.84 5.19
CA ASP A 390 17.37 -19.27 4.94
C ASP A 390 18.40 -19.74 3.90
N LEU A 391 19.06 -20.87 4.18
CA LEU A 391 20.02 -21.55 3.30
C LEU A 391 19.62 -23.03 3.13
N GLY A 392 18.33 -23.29 3.02
CA GLY A 392 17.75 -24.58 2.61
C GLY A 392 17.51 -24.64 1.09
N LEU A 393 17.08 -25.79 0.58
CA LEU A 393 16.75 -25.98 -0.83
C LEU A 393 15.50 -25.17 -1.23
N ILE A 394 15.53 -24.58 -2.42
CA ILE A 394 14.38 -23.88 -3.00
C ILE A 394 13.23 -24.88 -3.17
N ASP A 395 12.10 -24.56 -2.55
CA ASP A 395 10.88 -25.38 -2.48
C ASP A 395 11.12 -26.88 -2.16
N GLY A 396 12.20 -27.15 -1.39
CA GLY A 396 12.62 -28.47 -0.92
C GLY A 396 13.21 -29.40 -2.00
N LYS A 397 13.58 -28.89 -3.17
CA LYS A 397 13.90 -29.69 -4.37
C LYS A 397 15.14 -29.16 -5.11
N GLY A 398 15.72 -30.00 -5.97
CA GLY A 398 16.83 -29.63 -6.84
C GLY A 398 18.16 -29.34 -6.10
N PRO A 399 19.12 -28.68 -6.77
CA PRO A 399 20.41 -28.29 -6.18
C PRO A 399 20.46 -26.84 -5.67
N ALA A 400 19.48 -26.01 -6.05
CA ALA A 400 19.47 -24.59 -5.74
C ALA A 400 19.05 -24.34 -4.29
N HIS A 401 19.77 -23.46 -3.61
CA HIS A 401 19.52 -23.05 -2.24
C HIS A 401 19.08 -21.58 -2.17
N TRP A 402 18.22 -21.27 -1.20
CA TRP A 402 17.95 -19.90 -0.79
C TRP A 402 19.26 -19.21 -0.35
N GLY A 403 19.32 -17.88 -0.56
CA GLY A 403 20.42 -17.02 -0.15
C GLY A 403 21.72 -17.14 -0.96
N ILE A 404 21.81 -18.01 -1.98
CA ILE A 404 23.04 -18.24 -2.75
C ILE A 404 22.89 -17.84 -4.23
N ASN A 405 23.77 -16.95 -4.70
CA ASN A 405 23.83 -16.54 -6.11
C ASN A 405 24.79 -17.42 -6.93
N TYR A 406 24.38 -18.63 -7.30
CA TYR A 406 25.22 -19.56 -8.09
C TYR A 406 25.66 -19.01 -9.45
N ASN A 407 24.82 -18.18 -10.08
CA ASN A 407 25.02 -17.71 -11.46
C ASN A 407 25.49 -16.25 -11.55
N GLY A 408 25.68 -15.55 -10.43
CA GLY A 408 26.15 -14.16 -10.39
C GLY A 408 25.17 -13.14 -10.99
N THR A 409 23.89 -13.47 -11.12
CA THR A 409 22.88 -12.59 -11.76
C THR A 409 22.29 -11.60 -10.74
N CYS A 410 21.21 -10.89 -11.07
CA CYS A 410 20.51 -10.01 -10.12
C CYS A 410 20.01 -10.79 -8.89
N PHE A 411 20.11 -10.18 -7.71
CA PHE A 411 19.75 -10.82 -6.45
C PHE A 411 19.09 -9.80 -5.49
N PRO A 412 17.96 -10.14 -4.83
CA PRO A 412 17.31 -9.26 -3.86
C PRO A 412 18.16 -9.11 -2.60
N ILE A 413 18.39 -7.87 -2.17
CA ILE A 413 19.22 -7.49 -1.02
C ILE A 413 18.31 -6.97 0.12
N ALA A 414 18.56 -7.43 1.35
CA ALA A 414 17.86 -6.93 2.55
C ALA A 414 18.00 -5.40 2.69
N ASN A 415 16.88 -4.69 2.76
CA ASN A 415 16.83 -3.22 2.74
C ASN A 415 17.65 -2.60 3.91
N GLY A 416 18.10 -1.36 3.75
CA GLY A 416 18.70 -0.55 4.81
C GLY A 416 17.68 0.12 5.72
N TYR A 417 16.44 0.29 5.22
CA TYR A 417 15.30 0.82 5.94
C TYR A 417 14.87 -0.11 7.08
N ILE A 418 14.40 0.47 8.19
CA ILE A 418 14.06 -0.25 9.43
C ILE A 418 12.72 0.23 10.01
N GLY A 419 11.83 0.75 9.16
CA GLY A 419 10.62 1.47 9.57
C GLY A 419 10.90 2.83 10.21
N ALA A 420 9.82 3.52 10.58
CA ALA A 420 9.83 4.78 11.33
C ALA A 420 9.36 4.59 12.79
N PHE A 421 9.60 5.59 13.64
CA PHE A 421 8.97 5.70 14.94
C PHE A 421 7.86 6.75 14.84
N LEU A 422 6.60 6.31 14.89
CA LEU A 422 5.42 7.12 14.65
C LEU A 422 4.93 7.73 15.96
N CYS A 423 4.65 9.03 15.96
CA CYS A 423 4.26 9.79 17.15
C CYS A 423 3.01 10.63 16.90
N ASP A 424 2.31 11.03 17.97
CA ASP A 424 1.35 12.13 17.97
C ASP A 424 2.06 13.51 18.08
N PRO A 425 1.37 14.64 17.76
CA PRO A 425 2.00 15.96 17.68
C PRO A 425 2.55 16.51 19.00
N ASP A 426 2.15 15.94 20.13
CA ASP A 426 2.53 16.40 21.46
C ASP A 426 3.56 15.47 22.14
N SER A 427 3.98 14.37 21.48
CA SER A 427 4.99 13.47 22.04
C SER A 427 6.37 14.15 22.15
N LYS A 428 7.02 13.91 23.29
CA LYS A 428 8.38 14.38 23.61
C LYS A 428 9.44 13.30 23.43
N ASN A 429 9.09 12.16 22.85
CA ASN A 429 10.03 11.07 22.68
C ASN A 429 11.10 11.45 21.65
N LEU A 430 12.37 11.37 22.02
CA LEU A 430 13.51 11.74 21.17
C LEU A 430 13.71 10.82 19.95
N LYS A 431 12.85 9.82 19.76
CA LYS A 431 12.74 9.01 18.54
C LYS A 431 11.78 9.57 17.49
N CYS A 432 10.88 10.50 17.85
CA CYS A 432 10.02 11.19 16.90
C CYS A 432 10.89 12.05 15.96
N GLU A 433 10.46 12.23 14.71
CA GLU A 433 11.18 13.05 13.72
C GLU A 433 11.24 14.54 14.14
N ALA A 434 10.14 15.05 14.70
CA ALA A 434 10.07 16.36 15.35
C ALA A 434 9.42 16.22 16.75
N PRO A 435 10.21 15.95 17.81
CA PRO A 435 9.69 15.86 19.17
C PRO A 435 9.21 17.24 19.68
N ARG A 436 8.08 17.26 20.37
CA ARG A 436 7.46 18.46 20.95
C ARG A 436 8.43 19.20 21.89
N GLN A 437 8.69 20.48 21.65
CA GLN A 437 9.68 21.23 22.43
C GLN A 437 9.32 21.38 23.92
N ASP A 438 10.35 21.41 24.77
CA ASP A 438 10.17 21.66 26.19
C ASP A 438 9.75 23.10 26.48
N GLY A 439 8.79 23.24 27.41
CA GLY A 439 8.11 24.50 27.68
C GLY A 439 6.90 24.79 26.78
N VAL A 440 6.76 24.16 25.61
CA VAL A 440 5.55 24.29 24.78
C VAL A 440 4.43 23.41 25.31
N ALA A 441 3.20 23.93 25.28
CA ALA A 441 2.00 23.22 25.72
C ALA A 441 1.49 22.24 24.65
N ASN A 442 0.87 21.15 25.09
CA ASN A 442 0.19 20.16 24.25
C ASN A 442 -0.98 20.79 23.47
N THR A 443 -1.05 20.50 22.17
CA THR A 443 -2.12 20.90 21.25
C THR A 443 -3.42 20.12 21.46
N ASN A 444 -3.32 18.89 21.99
CA ASN A 444 -4.39 17.93 22.20
C ASN A 444 -5.26 17.66 20.93
N GLN A 445 -4.68 17.77 19.73
CA GLN A 445 -5.43 17.57 18.47
C GLN A 445 -5.88 16.12 18.22
N MET A 446 -5.25 15.15 18.90
CA MET A 446 -5.59 13.72 18.80
C MET A 446 -5.23 12.98 20.09
N HIS A 447 -5.64 11.70 20.17
CA HIS A 447 -5.21 10.83 21.27
C HIS A 447 -3.70 10.56 21.18
N PRO A 448 -2.95 10.69 22.29
CA PRO A 448 -1.52 10.42 22.28
C PRO A 448 -1.16 9.02 21.81
N PHE A 449 -0.05 8.90 21.08
CA PHE A 449 0.56 7.64 20.71
C PHE A 449 2.03 7.81 20.38
N GLU A 450 2.82 6.77 20.66
CA GLU A 450 4.17 6.64 20.14
C GLU A 450 4.48 5.15 19.96
N TYR A 451 4.79 4.73 18.73
CA TYR A 451 5.12 3.34 18.45
C TYR A 451 6.05 3.19 17.26
N GLN A 452 6.93 2.19 17.39
CA GLN A 452 7.77 1.74 16.29
C GLN A 452 6.93 0.94 15.29
N MET A 453 7.10 1.23 13.99
CA MET A 453 6.79 0.29 12.91
C MET A 453 8.09 -0.31 12.37
N ASP A 454 8.01 -1.46 11.70
CA ASP A 454 9.06 -1.92 10.77
C ASP A 454 8.47 -2.06 9.37
N ALA A 455 9.32 -1.96 8.35
CA ALA A 455 9.14 -2.67 7.10
C ALA A 455 10.10 -3.88 7.06
N ILE A 456 9.62 -5.01 6.56
CA ILE A 456 10.42 -6.19 6.23
C ILE A 456 10.55 -6.21 4.71
N SER A 457 11.65 -5.69 4.17
CA SER A 457 11.85 -5.56 2.72
C SER A 457 13.15 -6.16 2.20
N ALA A 458 13.07 -6.59 0.94
CA ALA A 458 14.21 -6.72 0.06
C ALA A 458 14.08 -5.75 -1.12
N ASN A 459 15.19 -5.13 -1.49
CA ASN A 459 15.30 -4.34 -2.71
C ASN A 459 15.97 -5.22 -3.77
N TRP A 460 15.42 -5.29 -4.98
CA TRP A 460 16.01 -6.06 -6.08
C TRP A 460 16.35 -5.16 -7.27
N ASP A 461 17.55 -5.35 -7.82
CA ASP A 461 17.99 -4.71 -9.05
C ASP A 461 17.04 -5.07 -10.19
N ILE A 462 16.52 -4.07 -10.89
CA ILE A 462 15.61 -4.26 -12.03
C ILE A 462 16.36 -4.16 -13.35
N GLY A 463 16.00 -5.04 -14.29
CA GLY A 463 16.26 -4.82 -15.70
C GLY A 463 15.22 -3.89 -16.32
N HIS A 464 15.43 -3.49 -17.57
CA HIS A 464 14.42 -2.81 -18.38
C HIS A 464 13.28 -3.77 -18.82
N ASP A 465 13.43 -5.08 -18.67
CA ASP A 465 12.40 -6.12 -18.77
C ASP A 465 11.38 -6.11 -17.60
N ALA A 466 11.70 -5.48 -16.46
CA ALA A 466 10.74 -5.21 -15.39
C ALA A 466 9.64 -4.18 -15.79
N TYR A 467 9.62 -3.77 -17.06
CA TYR A 467 8.59 -2.96 -17.69
C TYR A 467 7.61 -3.83 -18.53
N THR A 468 7.57 -5.17 -18.32
CA THR A 468 6.64 -6.12 -18.97
C THR A 468 5.98 -7.18 -18.06
N GLU A 469 6.65 -8.28 -17.64
CA GLU A 469 5.98 -9.52 -17.17
C GLU A 469 6.48 -10.09 -15.82
N VAL A 470 5.72 -11.04 -15.21
CA VAL A 470 5.83 -11.46 -13.78
C VAL A 470 5.33 -12.93 -13.58
N LEU A 471 5.74 -13.68 -12.50
CA LEU A 471 4.83 -14.41 -11.55
C LEU A 471 5.28 -15.67 -10.75
N GLY A 472 4.62 -15.89 -9.59
CA GLY A 472 4.16 -17.16 -8.93
C GLY A 472 5.13 -18.33 -8.61
N GLU A 473 5.11 -19.01 -7.45
CA GLU A 473 4.30 -18.98 -6.20
C GLU A 473 5.08 -19.81 -5.12
N SER A 474 4.67 -20.37 -3.95
CA SER A 474 3.48 -20.38 -3.04
C SER A 474 3.91 -20.87 -1.63
N GLY A 475 3.43 -20.45 -0.44
CA GLY A 475 2.50 -19.42 0.06
C GLY A 475 2.91 -19.03 1.52
N TYR A 476 2.75 -17.74 1.91
CA TYR A 476 3.74 -16.90 2.68
C TYR A 476 3.34 -15.39 2.57
N VAL A 477 4.31 -14.45 2.45
CA VAL A 477 4.33 -13.47 1.31
C VAL A 477 5.61 -13.70 0.47
N ARG A 478 5.53 -13.72 -0.88
CA ARG A 478 6.68 -13.87 -1.80
C ARG A 478 6.47 -13.06 -3.05
N TRP A 479 7.60 -12.61 -3.59
CA TRP A 479 7.70 -11.82 -4.80
C TRP A 479 8.49 -12.59 -5.85
N MET A 480 8.10 -12.35 -7.09
CA MET A 480 8.33 -13.25 -8.21
C MET A 480 8.47 -12.41 -9.48
N LEU A 481 9.26 -12.86 -10.45
CA LEU A 481 9.34 -12.26 -11.78
C LEU A 481 9.39 -13.40 -12.81
N GLU A 482 8.45 -13.43 -13.75
CA GLU A 482 8.11 -14.53 -14.69
C GLU A 482 8.64 -15.93 -14.27
N ASP A 483 7.90 -16.59 -13.36
CA ASP A 483 8.13 -17.94 -12.82
C ASP A 483 9.48 -18.14 -12.09
N ALA A 484 10.26 -17.07 -11.87
CA ALA A 484 11.50 -17.06 -11.08
C ALA A 484 11.32 -16.31 -9.73
N PRO A 485 11.57 -16.98 -8.58
CA PRO A 485 11.37 -16.36 -7.28
C PRO A 485 12.44 -15.32 -6.95
N LEU A 486 12.01 -14.24 -6.27
CA LEU A 486 12.88 -13.18 -5.79
C LEU A 486 13.04 -13.27 -4.27
N PHE A 487 12.00 -12.93 -3.52
CA PHE A 487 12.04 -12.74 -2.07
C PHE A 487 10.85 -13.44 -1.42
N GLU A 488 11.01 -14.10 -0.27
CA GLU A 488 9.93 -14.74 0.49
C GLU A 488 10.08 -14.43 1.99
N ILE A 489 9.00 -13.95 2.60
CA ILE A 489 8.81 -13.82 4.04
C ILE A 489 7.88 -14.97 4.49
N PRO A 490 8.42 -16.07 5.03
CA PRO A 490 7.60 -17.13 5.57
C PRO A 490 6.94 -16.66 6.88
N SER A 491 5.68 -17.06 7.11
CA SER A 491 4.89 -16.63 8.28
C SER A 491 5.53 -16.96 9.64
N VAL A 492 6.49 -17.88 9.68
CA VAL A 492 7.29 -18.21 10.88
C VAL A 492 8.16 -17.04 11.35
N THR A 493 8.63 -16.16 10.45
CA THR A 493 9.45 -14.97 10.80
C THR A 493 8.62 -13.91 11.55
N LEU A 494 7.30 -13.88 11.34
CA LEU A 494 6.36 -13.02 12.07
C LEU A 494 5.87 -13.69 13.38
N THR A 495 5.54 -14.98 13.32
CA THR A 495 4.83 -15.70 14.39
C THR A 495 5.73 -16.43 15.40
N LYS A 496 7.03 -16.61 15.11
CA LYS A 496 8.02 -17.22 16.02
C LYS A 496 9.35 -16.45 16.08
N PRO A 497 9.33 -15.13 16.33
CA PRO A 497 10.54 -14.32 16.33
C PRO A 497 11.44 -14.67 17.54
N PRO A 498 12.78 -14.57 17.41
CA PRO A 498 13.71 -14.86 18.50
C PRO A 498 13.42 -14.02 19.73
N GLN A 499 13.32 -14.69 20.88
CA GLN A 499 13.15 -14.06 22.19
C GLN A 499 14.49 -13.95 22.91
N ALA A 500 14.73 -12.83 23.58
CA ALA A 500 15.77 -12.73 24.59
C ALA A 500 15.45 -13.63 25.82
N GLY A 501 16.46 -13.88 26.65
CA GLY A 501 16.30 -14.71 27.85
C GLY A 501 15.34 -14.12 28.90
N PRO A 502 14.92 -14.91 29.91
CA PRO A 502 13.98 -14.45 30.93
C PRO A 502 14.38 -13.12 31.60
N GLY A 503 13.42 -12.20 31.75
CA GLY A 503 13.67 -10.88 32.33
C GLY A 503 14.37 -9.88 31.38
N LYS A 504 14.27 -10.08 30.06
CA LYS A 504 14.72 -9.15 29.01
C LYS A 504 13.54 -8.69 28.14
N PRO A 505 13.67 -7.60 27.37
CA PRO A 505 12.62 -7.12 26.47
C PRO A 505 12.12 -8.22 25.54
N ARG A 506 10.82 -8.50 25.62
CA ARG A 506 10.13 -9.47 24.76
C ARG A 506 10.20 -9.01 23.31
N ASN A 507 10.29 -9.96 22.38
CA ASN A 507 10.13 -9.67 20.96
C ASN A 507 8.65 -9.91 20.59
N PRO A 508 7.86 -8.88 20.21
CA PRO A 508 6.43 -9.04 20.01
C PRO A 508 6.10 -10.08 18.95
N ILE A 509 5.16 -10.98 19.24
CA ILE A 509 4.67 -11.96 18.26
C ILE A 509 3.66 -11.24 17.37
N LYS A 510 3.92 -11.18 16.06
CA LYS A 510 3.03 -10.59 15.07
C LYS A 510 2.05 -11.65 14.57
N LEU A 511 0.81 -11.25 14.30
CA LEU A 511 -0.13 -12.09 13.57
C LEU A 511 0.35 -12.32 12.13
N PRO A 512 -0.05 -13.42 11.48
CA PRO A 512 -0.19 -13.43 10.02
C PRO A 512 -1.16 -12.32 9.58
N ILE A 513 -1.05 -11.86 8.34
CA ILE A 513 -2.00 -10.84 7.83
C ILE A 513 -3.33 -11.54 7.52
N GLU A 514 -4.21 -11.52 8.53
CA GLU A 514 -5.58 -12.05 8.51
C GLU A 514 -6.63 -10.95 8.25
N GLU A 515 -6.23 -9.67 8.25
CA GLU A 515 -7.12 -8.55 7.92
C GLU A 515 -7.49 -8.58 6.42
N PRO A 516 -8.77 -8.34 6.06
CA PRO A 516 -9.14 -8.13 4.67
C PRO A 516 -8.40 -6.91 4.08
N LEU A 517 -7.57 -7.16 3.07
CA LEU A 517 -6.76 -6.17 2.38
C LEU A 517 -7.52 -5.61 1.18
N TYR A 518 -7.33 -4.33 0.86
CA TYR A 518 -7.78 -3.74 -0.40
C TYR A 518 -6.58 -3.30 -1.25
N ILE A 519 -6.75 -3.23 -2.58
CA ILE A 519 -5.68 -2.97 -3.55
C ILE A 519 -5.56 -1.47 -3.83
N ILE A 520 -4.33 -1.00 -3.98
CA ILE A 520 -3.95 0.38 -4.32
C ILE A 520 -2.97 0.36 -5.50
N PHE A 521 -3.17 1.30 -6.42
CA PHE A 521 -2.22 1.68 -7.47
C PHE A 521 -1.90 3.16 -7.34
N ASN A 522 -0.64 3.58 -7.29
CA ASN A 522 -0.26 4.98 -7.33
C ASN A 522 1.05 5.25 -8.08
N ILE A 523 1.27 6.51 -8.48
CA ILE A 523 2.59 7.03 -8.81
C ILE A 523 2.87 8.18 -7.85
N ALA A 524 3.83 8.00 -6.96
CA ALA A 524 4.19 9.00 -5.97
C ALA A 524 5.46 9.77 -6.38
N VAL A 525 5.61 10.98 -5.84
CA VAL A 525 6.74 11.87 -6.12
C VAL A 525 7.14 12.61 -4.84
N ALA A 526 8.30 12.28 -4.26
CA ALA A 526 8.74 12.84 -2.98
C ALA A 526 10.26 12.98 -2.85
N ARG A 527 10.71 13.81 -1.90
CA ARG A 527 12.14 14.08 -1.65
C ARG A 527 12.85 12.98 -0.86
N ALA A 528 12.13 12.24 0.00
CA ALA A 528 12.76 11.25 0.89
C ALA A 528 13.06 9.88 0.23
N TRP A 529 12.68 9.69 -1.05
CA TRP A 529 12.79 8.40 -1.74
C TRP A 529 14.03 8.29 -2.64
N GLY A 530 14.47 7.04 -2.86
CA GLY A 530 15.62 6.71 -3.71
C GLY A 530 15.40 6.96 -5.21
N ALA A 531 14.15 7.15 -5.63
CA ALA A 531 13.80 7.68 -6.95
C ALA A 531 12.97 8.97 -6.75
N THR A 532 13.52 10.08 -7.25
CA THR A 532 12.95 11.41 -7.13
C THR A 532 13.28 12.22 -8.38
N PRO A 533 12.49 13.23 -8.78
CA PRO A 533 12.79 14.04 -9.94
C PRO A 533 14.07 14.87 -9.78
N PRO A 534 14.73 15.22 -10.90
CA PRO A 534 15.76 16.25 -10.87
C PRO A 534 15.28 17.50 -10.12
N ASN A 535 16.13 18.05 -9.27
CA ASN A 535 15.90 19.32 -8.57
C ASN A 535 14.73 19.37 -7.57
N ALA A 536 14.20 18.22 -7.13
CA ALA A 536 13.09 18.11 -6.18
C ALA A 536 13.21 19.00 -4.91
N ASP A 537 14.42 19.19 -4.39
CA ASP A 537 14.70 20.02 -3.21
C ASP A 537 14.57 21.53 -3.45
N ILE A 538 14.67 21.98 -4.71
CA ILE A 538 14.76 23.40 -5.09
C ILE A 538 13.63 23.86 -6.02
N GLY A 539 12.72 22.97 -6.43
CA GLY A 539 11.54 23.32 -7.23
C GLY A 539 11.04 22.21 -8.15
N PRO A 540 10.49 22.56 -9.34
CA PRO A 540 10.02 21.61 -10.35
C PRO A 540 11.19 20.89 -11.06
N CYS A 541 10.89 19.97 -11.99
CA CYS A 541 11.89 19.10 -12.62
C CYS A 541 13.06 19.88 -13.23
N ARG A 542 12.76 20.97 -13.95
CA ARG A 542 13.77 21.83 -14.59
C ARG A 542 14.56 22.74 -13.61
N GLY A 543 14.28 22.64 -12.31
CA GLY A 543 14.95 23.40 -11.26
C GLY A 543 14.50 24.86 -11.19
N ASN A 544 15.46 25.76 -10.94
CA ASN A 544 15.22 27.19 -10.79
C ASN A 544 16.20 28.04 -11.61
N ALA A 545 16.09 29.36 -11.51
CA ALA A 545 16.86 30.32 -12.32
C ALA A 545 18.40 30.21 -12.23
N SER A 546 18.93 29.46 -11.24
CA SER A 546 20.38 29.32 -11.00
C SER A 546 20.88 27.87 -10.96
N LYS A 547 19.98 26.86 -10.92
CA LYS A 547 20.33 25.44 -10.82
C LYS A 547 19.30 24.57 -11.56
N PRO A 548 19.73 23.62 -12.41
CA PRO A 548 21.11 23.35 -12.82
C PRO A 548 21.67 24.46 -13.72
N VAL A 549 22.99 24.59 -13.79
CA VAL A 549 23.63 25.71 -14.52
C VAL A 549 23.49 25.50 -16.04
N PRO A 550 22.92 26.47 -16.79
CA PRO A 550 22.73 26.31 -18.23
C PRO A 550 24.01 25.96 -18.98
N GLY A 551 23.94 24.92 -19.81
CA GLY A 551 25.05 24.45 -20.65
C GLY A 551 25.91 23.33 -20.04
N THR A 552 25.78 22.97 -18.76
CA THR A 552 26.52 21.82 -18.19
C THR A 552 25.90 20.48 -18.61
N TYR A 553 26.60 19.37 -18.31
CA TYR A 553 26.08 18.03 -18.55
C TYR A 553 24.80 17.76 -17.74
N GLU A 554 24.77 18.20 -16.48
CA GLU A 554 23.67 18.01 -15.53
C GLU A 554 22.42 18.75 -15.99
N PHE A 555 22.57 19.97 -16.52
CA PHE A 555 21.48 20.71 -17.15
C PHE A 555 20.95 19.97 -18.38
N ASN A 556 21.82 19.54 -19.29
CA ASN A 556 21.43 18.83 -20.51
C ASN A 556 20.77 17.46 -20.24
N LYS A 557 21.14 16.79 -19.14
CA LYS A 557 20.50 15.57 -18.64
C LYS A 557 19.15 15.88 -17.98
N THR A 558 19.08 16.88 -17.10
CA THR A 558 17.84 17.36 -16.47
C THR A 558 16.78 17.65 -17.51
N GLN A 559 17.08 18.53 -18.48
CA GLN A 559 16.12 18.90 -19.52
C GLN A 559 15.57 17.69 -20.28
N ASN A 560 16.42 16.70 -20.58
CA ASN A 560 16.00 15.50 -21.29
C ASN A 560 15.11 14.55 -20.47
N ILE A 561 15.34 14.44 -19.16
CA ILE A 561 14.44 13.75 -18.23
C ILE A 561 13.10 14.49 -18.14
N CYS A 562 13.13 15.82 -17.99
CA CYS A 562 11.93 16.64 -17.85
C CYS A 562 11.12 16.77 -19.15
N ASP A 563 11.73 16.61 -20.32
CA ASP A 563 11.05 16.52 -21.61
C ASP A 563 10.35 15.17 -21.83
N SER A 564 10.59 14.20 -20.95
CA SER A 564 9.93 12.89 -20.92
C SER A 564 8.74 12.82 -19.95
N PHE A 565 8.26 13.97 -19.43
CA PHE A 565 6.96 14.06 -18.78
C PHE A 565 5.89 14.49 -19.80
N PRO A 566 4.63 14.02 -19.67
CA PRO A 566 4.13 13.08 -18.67
C PRO A 566 4.68 11.66 -18.79
N MET A 567 4.90 11.00 -17.65
CA MET A 567 5.23 9.57 -17.61
C MET A 567 3.99 8.76 -17.24
N TYR A 568 4.01 7.45 -17.52
CA TYR A 568 2.83 6.59 -17.41
C TYR A 568 3.18 5.28 -16.72
N MET A 569 2.39 4.89 -15.71
CA MET A 569 2.21 3.50 -15.34
C MET A 569 1.05 2.96 -16.16
N GLU A 570 1.33 1.99 -17.03
CA GLU A 570 0.30 1.22 -17.75
C GLU A 570 0.08 -0.08 -17.00
N ILE A 571 -1.17 -0.44 -16.72
CA ILE A 571 -1.54 -1.76 -16.19
C ILE A 571 -2.51 -2.39 -17.19
N GLU A 572 -2.13 -3.56 -17.72
CA GLU A 572 -2.93 -4.29 -18.72
C GLU A 572 -4.03 -5.08 -18.02
N TYR A 573 -3.71 -5.75 -16.91
CA TYR A 573 -4.70 -6.42 -16.08
C TYR A 573 -4.23 -6.58 -14.64
N ILE A 574 -5.19 -6.76 -13.74
CA ILE A 574 -5.00 -7.36 -12.41
C ILE A 574 -5.92 -8.56 -12.26
N ARG A 575 -5.40 -9.66 -11.70
CA ARG A 575 -6.13 -10.91 -11.45
C ARG A 575 -5.80 -11.43 -10.06
N VAL A 576 -6.82 -11.88 -9.33
CA VAL A 576 -6.70 -12.43 -7.97
C VAL A 576 -7.22 -13.86 -7.95
N TYR A 577 -6.36 -14.78 -7.52
CA TYR A 577 -6.62 -16.21 -7.44
C TYR A 577 -6.63 -16.70 -6.00
N GLN A 578 -7.54 -17.61 -5.66
CA GLN A 578 -7.71 -18.13 -4.29
C GLN A 578 -8.05 -19.62 -4.26
N ASP A 579 -7.58 -20.30 -3.21
CA ASP A 579 -8.24 -21.50 -2.72
C ASP A 579 -9.52 -21.10 -1.96
N LYS A 580 -10.68 -21.24 -2.63
CA LYS A 580 -12.01 -20.93 -2.08
C LYS A 580 -12.40 -21.80 -0.87
N SER A 581 -11.60 -22.80 -0.47
CA SER A 581 -11.82 -23.58 0.75
C SER A 581 -11.17 -22.99 2.00
N SER A 582 -10.21 -22.06 1.85
CA SER A 582 -9.44 -21.47 2.96
C SER A 582 -9.26 -19.94 2.90
N MET A 583 -9.51 -19.32 1.75
CA MET A 583 -9.32 -17.89 1.48
C MET A 583 -10.67 -17.21 1.15
N PHE A 584 -10.75 -15.89 1.33
CA PHE A 584 -12.01 -15.15 1.26
C PHE A 584 -11.91 -13.81 0.52
N VAL A 585 -13.05 -13.35 0.02
CA VAL A 585 -13.23 -12.06 -0.66
C VAL A 585 -14.42 -11.32 -0.06
N GLY A 586 -14.27 -10.00 0.13
CA GLY A 586 -15.25 -9.12 0.78
C GLY A 586 -14.62 -8.22 1.85
N CYS A 587 -15.07 -6.96 1.92
CA CYS A 587 -14.47 -5.92 2.78
C CYS A 587 -14.83 -5.96 4.28
N PRO A 588 -15.98 -6.53 4.71
CA PRO A 588 -16.29 -6.63 6.14
C PRO A 588 -16.70 -8.04 6.61
N ARG A 589 -16.03 -8.54 7.66
CA ARG A 589 -16.69 -9.27 8.76
C ARG A 589 -16.05 -8.81 10.07
N CYS A 590 -16.75 -7.96 10.84
CA CYS A 590 -16.26 -7.51 12.15
C CYS A 590 -16.31 -8.66 13.18
N THR A 591 -17.22 -9.62 12.98
CA THR A 591 -17.33 -10.87 13.75
C THR A 591 -16.43 -11.96 13.18
N LYS A 592 -15.85 -12.78 14.06
CA LYS A 592 -15.04 -13.95 13.68
C LYS A 592 -15.84 -14.94 12.82
N PHE A 593 -15.18 -15.57 11.83
CA PHE A 593 -15.64 -16.81 11.21
C PHE A 593 -15.60 -17.96 12.23
N LEU A 594 -16.58 -17.99 13.14
CA LEU A 594 -16.75 -19.08 14.08
C LEU A 594 -17.19 -20.32 13.29
N GLY A 595 -16.51 -21.44 13.51
CA GLY A 595 -16.98 -22.77 13.10
C GLY A 595 -18.23 -23.24 13.87
N SER A 596 -19.09 -22.32 14.29
CA SER A 596 -20.41 -22.62 14.83
C SER A 596 -21.30 -23.07 13.67
N LYS A 597 -21.78 -24.31 13.72
CA LYS A 597 -22.74 -24.85 12.74
C LYS A 597 -24.18 -24.36 12.99
N SER A 598 -24.34 -23.25 13.71
CA SER A 598 -25.61 -22.62 14.07
C SER A 598 -25.41 -21.12 14.32
N LEU A 599 -26.01 -20.30 13.45
CA LEU A 599 -26.48 -18.95 13.79
C LEU A 599 -27.88 -19.12 14.38
N ASP A 600 -28.10 -18.68 15.62
CA ASP A 600 -29.42 -18.72 16.24
C ASP A 600 -30.22 -17.47 15.89
N MET A 601 -30.98 -17.54 14.80
CA MET A 601 -31.87 -16.46 14.36
C MET A 601 -33.15 -16.34 15.21
N SER A 602 -33.30 -17.12 16.29
CA SER A 602 -34.40 -16.97 17.25
C SER A 602 -34.12 -15.98 18.39
N ASP A 603 -32.87 -15.51 18.52
CA ASP A 603 -32.55 -14.40 19.45
C ASP A 603 -33.15 -13.08 18.94
N GLY A 604 -34.21 -12.63 19.62
CA GLY A 604 -34.93 -11.40 19.33
C GLY A 604 -34.14 -10.10 19.55
N THR A 605 -32.86 -10.17 19.92
CA THR A 605 -31.96 -9.00 20.03
C THR A 605 -31.16 -8.72 18.75
N TYR A 606 -31.05 -9.68 17.82
CA TYR A 606 -30.12 -9.60 16.67
C TYR A 606 -30.35 -8.40 15.74
N PHE A 607 -31.59 -7.93 15.58
CA PHE A 607 -31.95 -6.71 14.83
C PHE A 607 -32.42 -5.55 15.74
N GLY A 608 -32.13 -5.61 17.04
CA GLY A 608 -32.66 -4.69 18.04
C GLY A 608 -34.17 -4.91 18.33
N PRO A 609 -34.81 -4.03 19.13
CA PRO A 609 -36.16 -4.26 19.62
C PRO A 609 -37.21 -4.31 18.51
N THR A 610 -37.79 -5.50 18.28
CA THR A 610 -38.68 -5.84 17.16
C THR A 610 -39.92 -4.96 16.99
N ILE A 611 -40.36 -4.26 18.04
CA ILE A 611 -41.52 -3.35 18.02
C ILE A 611 -41.11 -1.91 17.65
N LEU A 612 -39.87 -1.51 17.93
CA LEU A 612 -39.45 -0.11 17.83
C LEU A 612 -39.29 0.35 16.38
N TYR A 613 -38.65 -0.46 15.54
CA TYR A 613 -38.39 -0.13 14.13
C TYR A 613 -39.70 0.04 13.32
N PRO A 614 -40.68 -0.90 13.39
CA PRO A 614 -41.97 -0.73 12.71
C PRO A 614 -42.76 0.47 13.21
N ALA A 615 -42.71 0.77 14.53
CA ALA A 615 -43.39 1.93 15.10
C ALA A 615 -42.81 3.27 14.62
N ILE A 616 -41.48 3.37 14.51
CA ILE A 616 -40.79 4.56 13.97
C ILE A 616 -41.16 4.76 12.50
N VAL A 617 -41.08 3.71 11.68
CA VAL A 617 -41.44 3.78 10.24
C VAL A 617 -42.91 4.19 10.07
N ALA A 618 -43.85 3.54 10.78
CA ALA A 618 -45.27 3.89 10.71
C ALA A 618 -45.54 5.35 11.13
N SER A 619 -44.86 5.85 12.18
CA SER A 619 -44.99 7.23 12.66
C SER A 619 -44.45 8.24 11.63
N ALA A 620 -43.31 7.96 11.02
CA ALA A 620 -42.72 8.79 9.97
C ALA A 620 -43.60 8.83 8.70
N THR A 621 -44.14 7.68 8.27
CA THR A 621 -45.09 7.61 7.15
C THR A 621 -46.38 8.38 7.45
N ALA A 622 -46.95 8.24 8.65
CA ALA A 622 -48.14 8.99 9.05
C ALA A 622 -47.88 10.51 9.06
N ALA A 623 -46.74 10.96 9.59
CA ALA A 623 -46.35 12.38 9.57
C ALA A 623 -46.20 12.93 8.14
N LEU A 624 -45.56 12.17 7.23
CA LEU A 624 -45.43 12.54 5.81
C LEU A 624 -46.79 12.64 5.09
N ILE A 625 -47.73 11.73 5.36
CA ILE A 625 -49.09 11.77 4.82
C ILE A 625 -49.84 13.01 5.33
N VAL A 626 -49.78 13.29 6.64
CA VAL A 626 -50.43 14.48 7.23
C VAL A 626 -49.83 15.76 6.65
N LEU A 627 -48.50 15.87 6.55
CA LEU A 627 -47.83 17.05 6.00
C LEU A 627 -48.18 17.27 4.52
N THR A 628 -48.18 16.22 3.69
CA THR A 628 -48.56 16.34 2.27
C THR A 628 -50.05 16.64 2.08
N CYS A 629 -50.94 16.11 2.94
CA CYS A 629 -52.36 16.50 2.97
C CYS A 629 -52.55 17.98 3.36
N VAL A 630 -51.89 18.46 4.41
CA VAL A 630 -51.94 19.88 4.83
C VAL A 630 -51.39 20.80 3.74
N TRP A 631 -50.27 20.42 3.10
CA TRP A 631 -49.68 21.17 1.99
C TRP A 631 -50.62 21.24 0.78
N ARG A 632 -51.23 20.11 0.37
CA ARG A 632 -52.23 20.07 -0.71
C ARG A 632 -53.50 20.88 -0.38
N MET A 633 -53.94 20.90 0.88
CA MET A 633 -55.06 21.75 1.31
C MET A 633 -54.70 23.24 1.26
N ARG A 634 -53.51 23.63 1.72
CA ARG A 634 -53.01 25.02 1.61
C ARG A 634 -52.92 25.47 0.14
N GLN A 635 -52.35 24.65 -0.75
CA GLN A 635 -52.29 24.99 -2.18
C GLN A 635 -53.68 25.14 -2.83
N ARG A 636 -54.66 24.31 -2.46
CA ARG A 636 -56.05 24.49 -2.92
C ARG A 636 -56.68 25.81 -2.46
N GLY A 637 -56.39 26.25 -1.23
CA GLY A 637 -56.78 27.57 -0.73
C GLY A 637 -56.13 28.72 -1.52
N SER A 638 -54.82 28.64 -1.75
CA SER A 638 -54.09 29.65 -2.55
C SER A 638 -54.58 29.72 -4.00
N ALA A 639 -54.85 28.58 -4.64
CA ALA A 639 -55.37 28.54 -6.01
C ALA A 639 -56.74 29.22 -6.14
N ALA A 640 -57.64 29.02 -5.17
CA ALA A 640 -58.94 29.70 -5.13
C ALA A 640 -58.81 31.23 -4.96
N ALA A 641 -57.83 31.70 -4.17
CA ALA A 641 -57.55 33.12 -4.01
C ALA A 641 -56.99 33.76 -5.30
N ILE A 642 -56.07 33.08 -6.00
CA ILE A 642 -55.45 33.56 -7.25
C ILE A 642 -56.48 33.62 -8.39
N ALA A 643 -57.39 32.63 -8.48
CA ALA A 643 -58.49 32.66 -9.45
C ALA A 643 -59.47 33.83 -9.21
N SER A 644 -59.55 34.34 -7.98
CA SER A 644 -60.35 35.52 -7.62
C SER A 644 -59.66 36.83 -8.04
N SER A 645 -58.34 36.96 -7.83
CA SER A 645 -57.60 38.19 -8.16
C SER A 645 -57.40 38.39 -9.67
N MET A 646 -57.12 37.32 -10.43
CA MET A 646 -56.93 37.40 -11.89
C MET A 646 -58.17 37.87 -12.66
N ARG A 647 -59.37 37.80 -12.06
CA ARG A 647 -60.59 38.36 -12.66
C ARG A 647 -60.73 39.88 -12.48
N LYS A 648 -59.83 40.50 -11.70
CA LYS A 648 -59.86 41.92 -11.35
C LYS A 648 -58.71 42.74 -11.97
N SER A 649 -57.56 42.11 -12.26
CA SER A 649 -56.35 42.77 -12.80
C SER A 649 -56.24 42.76 -14.33
N ARG A 650 -57.36 42.88 -15.06
CA ARG A 650 -57.37 43.15 -16.52
C ARG A 650 -57.73 44.62 -16.81
N VAL A 651 -57.53 45.48 -15.80
CA VAL A 651 -57.74 46.92 -15.81
C VAL A 651 -56.52 47.50 -15.08
N GLU A 652 -56.02 48.64 -15.59
CA GLU A 652 -54.80 49.33 -15.15
C GLU A 652 -53.46 48.58 -15.38
N GLY A 653 -52.40 49.36 -15.57
CA GLY A 653 -51.04 48.96 -15.93
C GLY A 653 -50.10 50.17 -15.90
N GLU A 654 -48.84 50.00 -16.35
CA GLU A 654 -47.74 50.99 -16.22
C GLU A 654 -47.33 51.28 -14.75
N MET A 655 -46.14 51.82 -14.43
CA MET A 655 -44.77 51.72 -14.98
C MET A 655 -43.82 52.38 -13.94
N GLU A 656 -42.60 51.86 -13.73
CA GLU A 656 -41.31 52.60 -13.50
C GLU A 656 -40.20 51.73 -12.83
N ALA A 657 -38.96 52.24 -12.85
CA ALA A 657 -37.75 51.71 -12.19
C ALA A 657 -37.51 52.46 -10.84
N VAL A 658 -36.39 52.48 -10.09
CA VAL A 658 -34.93 52.25 -10.24
C VAL A 658 -34.43 51.72 -8.86
N ALA A 659 -33.38 50.89 -8.69
CA ALA A 659 -31.96 51.29 -8.61
C ALA A 659 -31.03 50.11 -8.23
N GLU A 660 -29.71 50.31 -8.35
CA GLU A 660 -28.64 49.33 -8.08
C GLU A 660 -28.10 49.38 -6.64
N ILE A 661 -27.59 48.24 -6.15
CA ILE A 661 -26.39 48.14 -5.29
C ILE A 661 -25.57 46.94 -5.81
N ALA A 662 -24.24 47.04 -5.77
CA ALA A 662 -23.32 46.11 -6.45
C ALA A 662 -22.54 45.16 -5.53
N ASP A 663 -22.10 44.06 -6.15
CA ASP A 663 -21.04 43.10 -5.77
C ASP A 663 -21.19 42.27 -4.47
N GLY A 664 -20.58 41.09 -4.49
CA GLY A 664 -20.75 40.00 -3.52
C GLY A 664 -20.35 38.66 -4.13
N THR A 665 -19.07 38.51 -4.48
CA THR A 665 -18.53 37.35 -5.22
C THR A 665 -18.72 36.01 -4.51
N ALA A 666 -19.01 34.97 -5.29
CA ALA A 666 -19.28 33.63 -4.79
C ALA A 666 -18.03 32.73 -4.78
N THR A 667 -17.60 32.34 -3.59
CA THR A 667 -16.75 31.16 -3.33
C THR A 667 -17.31 30.43 -2.09
N GLY A 668 -17.18 29.12 -1.90
CA GLY A 668 -16.46 28.11 -2.67
C GLY A 668 -16.00 27.00 -1.72
N GLN A 669 -16.91 26.12 -1.27
CA GLN A 669 -16.67 25.23 -0.11
C GLN A 669 -15.93 23.91 -0.44
N SER A 670 -14.67 23.78 -0.01
CA SER A 670 -13.92 22.53 0.23
C SER A 670 -12.63 22.88 1.01
N ARG A 671 -12.08 22.21 2.06
CA ARG A 671 -12.05 20.84 2.63
C ARG A 671 -10.74 20.05 2.33
N ARG A 672 -9.89 19.86 3.39
CA ARG A 672 -8.81 18.83 3.62
C ARG A 672 -7.42 19.07 2.98
N TYR A 673 -6.27 18.59 3.52
CA TYR A 673 -5.91 17.97 4.84
C TYR A 673 -4.39 18.08 5.15
N TYR A 674 -3.96 17.66 6.36
CA TYR A 674 -2.57 17.58 6.90
C TYR A 674 -1.56 16.80 6.01
N ALA A 675 -0.22 16.98 5.98
CA ALA A 675 0.83 17.79 6.67
C ALA A 675 1.76 17.03 7.66
N PRO A 676 3.05 17.43 7.81
CA PRO A 676 3.99 17.97 6.83
C PRO A 676 5.24 17.05 6.68
N ALA A 677 6.15 17.45 5.79
CA ALA A 677 7.58 17.35 6.08
C ALA A 677 8.17 18.76 5.94
N ASN A 678 9.17 19.13 6.74
CA ASN A 678 9.82 20.43 6.60
C ASN A 678 11.34 20.33 6.60
N THR A 679 11.93 21.18 5.77
CA THR A 679 13.37 21.26 5.48
C THR A 679 14.21 21.59 6.71
N ALA A 680 15.29 20.84 6.92
CA ALA A 680 16.48 21.32 7.62
C ALA A 680 17.55 21.76 6.60
N GLU A 681 18.42 22.68 7.00
CA GLU A 681 19.56 23.21 6.21
C GLU A 681 20.77 22.26 6.18
#